data_AF-A0A0F8WRV2-F1
#
_entry.id   AF-A0A0F8WRV2-F1
#
_cell.length_a   1.000
_cell.length_b   1.000
_cell.length_c   1.000
_cell.angle_alpha   90.00
_cell.angle_beta   90.00
_cell.angle_gamma   90.00
#
_symmetry.space_group_name_H-M   'P 1'
#
loop_
_entity.id
_entity.type
_entity.pdbx_description
1 polymer ?
#
loop_
_entity_poly.entity_id
_entity_poly.type
_entity_poly.pdbx_seq_one_letter_code
_entity_poly.pdbx_strand_id
1 'polypeptide(L)'
;MQNLRLLSRTANFGDSLLKHTRRVPSGSRQLGTAVSQTVPHLVAHDLSCSKTPSHVRDVRKHLDQKGLLKITLQFPDDKSKYLENLVTSLHEQHGHGLPIAHSSSRGWFWDVRPDRTTTCQPGYHQARSETMEDFPWHTDCSYEHAPPRFFALHVLQPDRLGGGTLSVMEVQTLVQTLPSAVKEALCQPNYQIAIPPEFIKQPDQQRIIGSLVALDPLDRRSTMVRFRGEIVTPLTERAAIALQTLKDTLRSPATSDTAIHLTADDLPAGSIILLNNHRWLHARNNIHDPSRHLRRVRWDAFQFPSGKKTHRRHGWGCTKSSTMPTGIFTLKQILEVTKVHPFYTSRVQYPPNEKILHAIRDEASPETGTPALPLQPLLHKKTLYREIARLLQDLSPENTYRRSSYLSSTGGGSGGLPMMFAVDGHENRRQRMQTGRLLQLTRVVDPADWVLSLHTSGKFYRSLDLITEIMENAGATLLSAGNYMSPAKVTEALAHYHVNVLTGDPSQIIQVVRHISSLTPAARSNIQLTKIIYTSESLTGPQIAFIRTVLGDVQICSVIGSAEAGPWAVGNPALTGRGSLTDTSMDFVFDTRNVIIEILPLTALDEGCPASALHPLPLGESGIIVQTSLQRLRNPLVRYITGDVGSLHPLPASASSIIPEAERAYLQVLRLTGRDRRFSFDWYGNYLEFDTMKSLMQADECGILHWQVVLGQPNSPVTTLEVRVLRAPPRVGILSDEQFTKRLHTFFDVSSENEALFKLVFLKDVDGFERSSTGRKIVNFIDRVH
;
A
#
# COMPACT_ATOMS: atom_id res chain seq x y z
N MET A 1 49.15 68.12 -54.20
CA MET A 1 47.80 68.22 -53.65
C MET A 1 46.84 68.07 -54.83
N GLN A 2 45.95 67.10 -54.85
CA GLN A 2 45.43 66.54 -53.60
C GLN A 2 45.54 64.99 -53.53
N ASN A 3 46.57 64.43 -54.20
CA ASN A 3 47.50 63.30 -53.89
C ASN A 3 47.03 62.05 -53.09
N LEU A 4 47.46 60.79 -53.30
CA LEU A 4 48.24 60.00 -54.29
C LEU A 4 48.12 58.50 -53.81
N ARG A 5 47.83 57.51 -54.66
CA ARG A 5 48.73 56.44 -55.18
C ARG A 5 49.29 55.36 -54.22
N LEU A 6 49.31 54.13 -54.78
CA LEU A 6 50.37 53.09 -54.71
C LEU A 6 50.46 52.19 -53.45
N LEU A 7 50.31 50.86 -53.57
CA LEU A 7 51.27 49.79 -53.99
C LEU A 7 51.86 49.05 -52.78
N SER A 8 51.67 47.72 -52.80
CA SER A 8 52.67 46.67 -52.55
C SER A 8 53.52 46.61 -51.25
N ARG A 9 53.71 45.34 -50.84
CA ARG A 9 55.01 44.69 -50.51
C ARG A 9 55.58 44.83 -49.08
N THR A 10 55.62 43.64 -48.46
CA THR A 10 56.79 42.93 -47.87
C THR A 10 57.53 43.47 -46.66
N ALA A 11 57.84 42.49 -45.78
CA ALA A 11 59.12 42.28 -45.10
C ALA A 11 59.44 43.21 -43.92
N ASN A 12 60.21 42.85 -42.89
CA ASN A 12 60.77 41.63 -42.30
C ASN A 12 61.75 42.17 -41.23
N PHE A 13 62.16 41.35 -40.26
CA PHE A 13 63.23 41.60 -39.27
C PHE A 13 62.96 42.64 -38.16
N GLY A 14 63.37 42.42 -36.92
CA GLY A 14 64.20 41.35 -36.35
C GLY A 14 64.95 41.87 -35.11
N ASP A 15 65.36 40.92 -34.27
CA ASP A 15 66.42 40.98 -33.25
C ASP A 15 66.15 41.88 -32.02
N SER A 16 66.45 41.50 -30.77
CA SER A 16 67.51 40.66 -30.20
C SER A 16 67.18 40.49 -28.68
N LEU A 17 67.56 39.48 -27.89
CA LEU A 17 68.91 38.96 -27.64
C LEU A 17 68.89 37.59 -26.91
N LEU A 18 69.90 36.82 -27.28
CA LEU A 18 70.33 35.45 -26.96
C LEU A 18 70.88 35.14 -25.54
N LYS A 19 70.90 33.80 -25.26
CA LYS A 19 71.78 32.98 -24.35
C LYS A 19 71.39 32.92 -22.86
N HIS A 20 71.28 31.77 -22.17
CA HIS A 20 72.17 30.59 -22.14
C HIS A 20 71.46 29.27 -21.71
N THR A 21 72.09 28.17 -22.11
CA THR A 21 71.81 26.73 -21.91
C THR A 21 72.06 26.15 -20.51
N ARG A 22 71.25 25.15 -20.08
CA ARG A 22 71.70 23.85 -19.52
C ARG A 22 70.54 22.82 -19.39
N ARG A 23 70.75 21.59 -19.91
CA ARG A 23 69.92 20.37 -19.73
C ARG A 23 70.11 19.80 -18.30
N VAL A 24 69.15 19.14 -17.63
CA VAL A 24 68.72 17.70 -17.61
C VAL A 24 67.86 17.54 -16.29
N PRO A 25 66.96 16.55 -16.00
CA PRO A 25 66.24 15.52 -16.78
C PRO A 25 64.69 15.50 -16.62
N SER A 26 64.09 14.63 -17.44
CA SER A 26 62.78 13.94 -17.35
C SER A 26 62.02 13.91 -16.01
N GLY A 27 60.72 14.20 -16.12
CA GLY A 27 59.69 13.82 -15.15
C GLY A 27 58.31 14.00 -15.76
N SER A 28 57.91 13.07 -16.62
CA SER A 28 56.53 12.96 -17.09
C SER A 28 55.60 12.72 -15.89
N ARG A 29 54.75 13.70 -15.56
CA ARG A 29 53.52 13.42 -14.81
C ARG A 29 52.38 14.24 -15.40
N GLN A 30 51.47 13.49 -16.00
CA GLN A 30 50.21 13.92 -16.59
C GLN A 30 49.41 14.80 -15.61
N LEU A 31 49.18 16.07 -15.96
CA LEU A 31 48.09 16.89 -15.41
C LEU A 31 46.87 16.72 -16.31
N GLY A 32 46.20 15.57 -16.18
CA GLY A 32 44.96 15.28 -16.91
C GLY A 32 44.04 14.27 -16.22
N THR A 33 44.36 13.85 -14.99
CA THR A 33 43.73 12.68 -14.33
C THR A 33 43.00 13.01 -13.02
N ALA A 34 42.99 14.27 -12.57
CA ALA A 34 42.50 14.59 -11.22
C ALA A 34 40.95 14.61 -11.08
N VAL A 35 40.19 15.01 -12.11
CA VAL A 35 38.72 15.07 -12.02
C VAL A 35 38.06 13.68 -12.10
N SER A 36 38.73 12.72 -12.75
CA SER A 36 38.22 11.35 -12.94
C SER A 36 38.11 10.53 -11.66
N GLN A 37 38.68 10.98 -10.53
CA GLN A 37 38.61 10.23 -9.26
C GLN A 37 37.43 10.64 -8.37
N THR A 38 36.79 11.79 -8.60
CA THR A 38 35.78 12.35 -7.67
C THR A 38 34.34 12.09 -8.10
N VAL A 39 34.07 12.06 -9.40
CA VAL A 39 32.73 11.80 -9.97
C VAL A 39 32.70 10.39 -10.56
N PRO A 40 31.83 9.49 -10.08
CA PRO A 40 31.67 8.18 -10.70
C PRO A 40 31.33 8.32 -12.19
N HIS A 41 31.96 7.49 -13.02
CA HIS A 41 31.86 7.60 -14.46
C HIS A 41 31.51 6.25 -15.08
N LEU A 42 30.46 6.21 -15.88
CA LEU A 42 30.09 5.09 -16.74
C LEU A 42 30.15 5.48 -18.22
N VAL A 43 30.33 4.50 -19.09
CA VAL A 43 30.32 4.69 -20.54
C VAL A 43 29.16 3.87 -21.10
N ALA A 44 28.34 4.48 -21.95
CA ALA A 44 27.32 3.79 -22.72
C ALA A 44 27.80 3.66 -24.17
N HIS A 45 28.04 2.43 -24.60
CA HIS A 45 28.56 2.13 -25.93
C HIS A 45 27.51 2.28 -27.02
N ASP A 46 26.25 1.99 -26.70
CA ASP A 46 25.11 2.14 -27.61
C ASP A 46 23.80 2.42 -26.85
N LEU A 47 22.72 2.65 -27.61
CA LEU A 47 21.41 2.98 -27.05
C LEU A 47 20.84 1.87 -26.17
N SER A 48 21.16 0.59 -26.44
CA SER A 48 20.63 -0.56 -25.70
C SER A 48 21.15 -0.66 -24.27
N CYS A 49 22.31 -0.05 -23.97
CA CYS A 49 22.82 0.07 -22.60
C CYS A 49 21.76 0.65 -21.64
N SER A 50 20.96 1.62 -22.10
CA SER A 50 19.88 2.24 -21.30
C SER A 50 18.79 1.28 -20.83
N LYS A 51 18.68 0.09 -21.44
CA LYS A 51 17.71 -0.97 -21.10
C LYS A 51 18.37 -2.21 -20.50
N THR A 52 19.70 -2.32 -20.58
CA THR A 52 20.46 -3.48 -20.14
C THR A 52 20.45 -3.56 -18.60
N PRO A 53 19.95 -4.64 -17.99
CA PRO A 53 19.74 -4.68 -16.53
C PRO A 53 20.98 -4.47 -15.66
N SER A 54 22.17 -4.92 -16.10
CA SER A 54 23.42 -4.67 -15.36
C SER A 54 23.80 -3.19 -15.36
N HIS A 55 23.74 -2.55 -16.53
CA HIS A 55 24.05 -1.13 -16.70
C HIS A 55 23.08 -0.25 -15.92
N VAL A 56 21.77 -0.53 -16.02
CA VAL A 56 20.72 0.22 -15.28
C VAL A 56 20.91 0.06 -13.76
N ARG A 57 21.27 -1.14 -13.30
CA ARG A 57 21.60 -1.42 -11.89
C ARG A 57 22.82 -0.63 -11.43
N ASP A 58 23.86 -0.53 -12.24
CA ASP A 58 25.06 0.25 -11.92
C ASP A 58 24.73 1.74 -11.84
N VAL A 59 23.91 2.27 -12.75
CA VAL A 59 23.40 3.65 -12.68
C VAL A 59 22.65 3.87 -11.36
N ARG A 60 21.71 2.99 -11.02
CA ARG A 60 20.95 3.06 -9.76
C ARG A 60 21.87 3.05 -8.54
N LYS A 61 22.84 2.13 -8.50
CA LYS A 61 23.80 1.98 -7.41
C LYS A 61 24.58 3.28 -7.16
N HIS A 62 25.08 3.92 -8.21
CA HIS A 62 25.82 5.18 -8.08
C HIS A 62 24.92 6.33 -7.60
N LEU A 63 23.68 6.41 -8.11
CA LEU A 63 22.71 7.40 -7.66
C LEU A 63 22.31 7.25 -6.20
N ASP A 64 22.26 6.02 -5.66
CA ASP A 64 21.98 5.79 -4.25
C ASP A 64 23.19 6.06 -3.36
N GLN A 65 24.34 5.49 -3.72
CA GLN A 65 25.52 5.52 -2.85
C GLN A 65 26.19 6.90 -2.85
N LYS A 66 26.31 7.51 -4.03
CA LYS A 66 27.03 8.79 -4.21
C LYS A 66 26.10 9.95 -4.52
N GLY A 67 24.93 9.70 -5.11
CA GLY A 67 24.01 10.77 -5.50
C GLY A 67 24.51 11.62 -6.68
N LEU A 68 25.59 11.22 -7.34
CA LEU A 68 26.21 11.91 -8.47
C LEU A 68 26.81 10.87 -9.42
N LEU A 69 26.57 11.03 -10.72
CA LEU A 69 27.05 10.12 -11.75
C LEU A 69 27.21 10.84 -13.09
N LYS A 70 28.36 10.67 -13.73
CA LYS A 70 28.57 11.01 -15.15
C LYS A 70 28.41 9.76 -16.01
N ILE A 71 27.73 9.91 -17.14
CA ILE A 71 27.66 8.91 -18.20
C ILE A 71 28.16 9.56 -19.50
N THR A 72 29.09 8.91 -20.20
CA THR A 72 29.51 9.33 -21.55
C THR A 72 28.87 8.44 -22.60
N LEU A 73 28.19 9.04 -23.57
CA LEU A 73 27.66 8.33 -24.73
C LEU A 73 28.73 8.24 -25.81
N GLN A 74 28.98 7.03 -26.32
CA GLN A 74 29.88 6.80 -27.47
C GLN A 74 29.12 6.77 -28.81
N PHE A 75 27.89 7.29 -28.83
CA PHE A 75 27.01 7.36 -29.98
C PHE A 75 26.23 8.68 -29.95
N PRO A 76 25.80 9.20 -31.13
CA PRO A 76 25.01 10.43 -31.19
C PRO A 76 23.59 10.20 -30.62
N ASP A 77 23.10 11.15 -29.83
CA ASP A 77 21.76 11.08 -29.24
C ASP A 77 21.11 12.47 -29.09
N ASP A 78 20.99 13.22 -30.17
CA ASP A 78 20.45 14.59 -30.16
C ASP A 78 19.00 14.68 -29.63
N LYS A 79 18.29 13.55 -29.63
CA LYS A 79 16.92 13.40 -29.14
C LYS A 79 16.83 12.95 -27.68
N SER A 80 17.97 12.71 -27.00
CA SER A 80 18.03 12.18 -25.64
C SER A 80 17.26 10.86 -25.43
N LYS A 81 17.23 9.99 -26.44
CA LYS A 81 16.56 8.68 -26.38
C LYS A 81 17.21 7.75 -25.39
N TYR A 82 18.52 7.82 -25.20
CA TYR A 82 19.19 7.05 -24.15
C TYR A 82 18.68 7.47 -22.78
N LEU A 83 18.57 8.78 -22.52
CA LEU A 83 18.10 9.29 -21.23
C LEU A 83 16.63 8.98 -21.00
N GLU A 84 15.79 9.06 -22.04
CA GLU A 84 14.38 8.65 -21.99
C GLU A 84 14.25 7.17 -21.60
N ASN A 85 14.95 6.29 -22.33
CA ASN A 85 14.95 4.85 -22.06
C ASN A 85 15.53 4.52 -20.68
N LEU A 86 16.57 5.22 -20.24
CA LEU A 86 17.22 4.99 -18.96
C LEU A 86 16.27 5.33 -17.80
N VAL A 87 15.58 6.47 -17.87
CA VAL A 87 14.62 6.85 -16.82
C VAL A 87 13.42 5.89 -16.80
N THR A 88 12.93 5.46 -17.96
CA THR A 88 11.89 4.42 -18.05
C THR A 88 12.38 3.10 -17.47
N SER A 89 13.61 2.67 -17.77
CA SER A 89 14.16 1.42 -17.24
C SER A 89 14.42 1.49 -15.73
N LEU A 90 14.85 2.65 -15.20
CA LEU A 90 14.95 2.88 -13.76
C LEU A 90 13.57 2.82 -13.07
N HIS A 91 12.50 3.24 -13.74
CA HIS A 91 11.13 3.07 -13.26
C HIS A 91 10.72 1.60 -13.25
N GLU A 92 10.85 0.91 -14.39
CA GLU A 92 10.43 -0.47 -14.58
C GLU A 92 11.22 -1.46 -13.70
N GLN A 93 12.54 -1.28 -13.60
CA GLN A 93 13.43 -2.26 -12.94
C GLN A 93 13.74 -1.90 -11.48
N HIS A 94 13.65 -0.62 -11.11
CA HIS A 94 14.06 -0.13 -9.78
C HIS A 94 13.04 0.78 -9.09
N GLY A 95 11.83 0.93 -9.65
CA GLY A 95 10.73 1.62 -8.99
C GLY A 95 10.92 3.13 -8.79
N HIS A 96 11.82 3.76 -9.54
CA HIS A 96 11.86 5.23 -9.57
C HIS A 96 10.52 5.79 -10.07
N GLY A 97 10.01 6.87 -9.51
CA GLY A 97 8.86 7.56 -10.09
C GLY A 97 9.17 8.12 -11.48
N LEU A 98 8.19 8.10 -12.39
CA LEU A 98 8.32 8.62 -13.77
C LEU A 98 8.76 10.10 -13.81
N PRO A 99 9.15 10.65 -14.98
CA PRO A 99 9.45 12.07 -15.12
C PRO A 99 8.30 13.00 -14.67
N ILE A 100 8.65 14.22 -14.29
CA ILE A 100 7.68 15.31 -14.08
C ILE A 100 7.64 16.19 -15.32
N ALA A 101 6.42 16.49 -15.80
CA ALA A 101 6.25 17.40 -16.92
C ALA A 101 6.61 18.84 -16.51
N HIS A 102 7.32 19.54 -17.37
CA HIS A 102 7.77 20.91 -17.08
C HIS A 102 6.67 21.98 -17.28
N SER A 103 5.62 21.62 -18.02
CA SER A 103 4.34 22.32 -18.22
C SER A 103 3.43 21.38 -19.02
N SER A 104 2.16 21.72 -19.22
CA SER A 104 1.26 20.97 -20.12
C SER A 104 1.73 20.93 -21.59
N SER A 105 2.73 21.74 -21.97
CA SER A 105 3.14 21.98 -23.36
C SER A 105 4.52 21.45 -23.76
N ARG A 106 5.38 21.02 -22.81
CA ARG A 106 6.80 20.70 -23.11
C ARG A 106 7.24 19.26 -22.75
N GLY A 107 6.32 18.37 -22.39
CA GLY A 107 6.63 16.96 -22.13
C GLY A 107 7.64 16.75 -20.98
N TRP A 108 8.44 15.67 -21.07
CA TRP A 108 9.41 15.26 -20.03
C TRP A 108 10.74 15.99 -20.08
N PHE A 109 11.07 16.62 -21.22
CA PHE A 109 12.36 17.22 -21.45
C PHE A 109 12.26 18.73 -21.54
N TRP A 110 13.19 19.42 -20.87
CA TRP A 110 13.32 20.87 -20.92
C TRP A 110 14.63 21.27 -21.57
N ASP A 111 14.56 22.08 -22.63
CA ASP A 111 15.75 22.66 -23.22
C ASP A 111 16.29 23.79 -22.33
N VAL A 112 17.52 23.61 -21.84
CA VAL A 112 18.28 24.57 -21.04
C VAL A 112 19.28 25.23 -21.97
N ARG A 113 18.85 26.29 -22.66
CA ARG A 113 19.66 27.10 -23.57
C ARG A 113 19.31 28.57 -23.43
N PRO A 114 20.26 29.50 -23.69
CA PRO A 114 19.95 30.92 -23.80
C PRO A 114 18.89 31.17 -24.87
N ASP A 115 17.71 31.67 -24.48
CA ASP A 115 16.68 32.06 -25.44
C ASP A 115 16.69 33.58 -25.61
N ARG A 116 16.90 34.04 -26.85
CA ARG A 116 16.87 35.46 -27.23
C ARG A 116 15.53 35.92 -27.79
N THR A 117 14.60 35.00 -28.06
CA THR A 117 13.42 35.24 -28.90
C THR A 117 12.11 35.35 -28.13
N THR A 118 12.04 34.86 -26.89
CA THR A 118 10.79 34.75 -26.12
C THR A 118 10.48 35.92 -25.21
N THR A 119 11.37 36.91 -25.07
CA THR A 119 11.14 38.14 -24.29
C THR A 119 10.03 39.04 -24.87
N CYS A 120 9.52 38.76 -26.06
CA CYS A 120 8.53 39.58 -26.78
C CYS A 120 7.08 39.05 -26.73
N GLN A 121 6.79 37.93 -26.05
CA GLN A 121 5.41 37.43 -25.94
C GLN A 121 4.72 37.91 -24.63
N PRO A 122 3.52 38.52 -24.70
CA PRO A 122 2.77 38.90 -23.50
C PRO A 122 2.48 37.67 -22.62
N GLY A 123 2.97 37.68 -21.38
CA GLY A 123 2.75 36.61 -20.40
C GLY A 123 3.82 35.50 -20.39
N TYR A 124 4.85 35.55 -21.23
CA TYR A 124 6.00 34.63 -21.12
C TYR A 124 6.99 35.14 -20.07
N HIS A 125 7.18 34.37 -19.00
CA HIS A 125 8.20 34.62 -18.00
C HIS A 125 9.40 33.70 -18.28
N GLN A 126 10.56 34.29 -18.60
CA GLN A 126 11.78 33.54 -18.91
C GLN A 126 12.33 32.86 -17.64
N ALA A 127 12.55 31.55 -17.70
CA ALA A 127 13.12 30.82 -16.58
C ALA A 127 14.61 31.18 -16.42
N ARG A 128 15.12 31.25 -15.18
CA ARG A 128 16.56 31.55 -14.90
C ARG A 128 17.53 30.61 -15.64
N SER A 129 17.12 29.36 -15.86
CA SER A 129 17.94 28.39 -16.63
C SER A 129 18.09 28.74 -18.12
N GLU A 130 17.21 29.59 -18.66
CA GLU A 130 17.22 30.07 -20.05
C GLU A 130 17.97 31.41 -20.20
N THR A 131 18.55 31.96 -19.13
CA THR A 131 19.37 33.19 -19.18
C THR A 131 20.86 32.87 -19.22
N MET A 132 21.67 33.83 -19.66
CA MET A 132 23.14 33.75 -19.66
C MET A 132 23.78 34.13 -18.32
N GLU A 133 22.99 34.55 -17.34
CA GLU A 133 23.46 35.04 -16.04
C GLU A 133 24.03 33.89 -15.19
N ASP A 134 24.58 34.18 -14.02
CA ASP A 134 24.89 33.13 -13.06
C ASP A 134 23.58 32.52 -12.50
N PHE A 135 23.64 31.26 -12.09
CA PHE A 135 22.61 30.60 -11.31
C PHE A 135 23.23 30.13 -9.98
N PRO A 136 23.02 30.86 -8.88
CA PRO A 136 23.60 30.53 -7.57
C PRO A 136 23.19 29.15 -7.03
N TRP A 137 23.79 28.74 -5.91
CA TRP A 137 23.50 27.48 -5.24
C TRP A 137 22.00 27.25 -5.02
N HIS A 138 21.49 26.16 -5.60
CA HIS A 138 20.08 25.78 -5.50
C HIS A 138 19.88 24.27 -5.65
N THR A 139 18.63 23.85 -5.39
CA THR A 139 18.06 22.57 -5.80
C THR A 139 16.94 22.82 -6.79
N ASP A 140 16.74 21.90 -7.73
CA ASP A 140 15.71 22.00 -8.75
C ASP A 140 14.31 21.89 -8.13
N CYS A 141 13.38 22.73 -8.59
CA CYS A 141 11.98 22.75 -8.12
C CYS A 141 11.83 22.86 -6.59
N SER A 142 12.69 23.62 -5.91
CA SER A 142 12.63 23.81 -4.44
C SER A 142 11.31 24.40 -3.93
N TYR A 143 10.52 25.02 -4.80
CA TYR A 143 9.21 25.61 -4.56
C TYR A 143 8.05 24.61 -4.67
N GLU A 144 8.30 23.35 -5.04
CA GLU A 144 7.26 22.31 -5.09
C GLU A 144 7.09 21.64 -3.71
N HIS A 145 5.87 21.14 -3.43
CA HIS A 145 5.64 20.29 -2.25
C HIS A 145 6.38 18.96 -2.35
N ALA A 146 6.46 18.42 -3.57
CA ALA A 146 7.17 17.18 -3.90
C ALA A 146 8.29 17.48 -4.91
N PRO A 147 9.44 18.04 -4.48
CA PRO A 147 10.56 18.29 -5.37
C PRO A 147 11.09 16.96 -5.93
N PRO A 148 11.56 16.92 -7.20
CA PRO A 148 12.12 15.70 -7.79
C PRO A 148 13.33 15.24 -6.99
N ARG A 149 13.44 13.93 -6.76
CA ARG A 149 14.61 13.33 -6.10
C ARG A 149 15.84 13.37 -7.00
N PHE A 150 15.64 13.19 -8.30
CA PHE A 150 16.74 13.18 -9.27
C PHE A 150 16.47 14.13 -10.44
N PHE A 151 17.55 14.68 -10.97
CA PHE A 151 17.54 15.31 -12.29
C PHE A 151 18.78 14.90 -13.08
N ALA A 152 18.69 15.04 -14.40
CA ALA A 152 19.81 14.81 -15.29
C ALA A 152 19.91 15.93 -16.33
N LEU A 153 21.13 16.23 -16.75
CA LEU A 153 21.44 17.13 -17.84
C LEU A 153 22.20 16.37 -18.92
N HIS A 154 21.61 16.27 -20.11
CA HIS A 154 22.30 15.82 -21.31
C HIS A 154 22.94 17.02 -22.00
N VAL A 155 24.26 16.99 -22.15
CA VAL A 155 25.03 18.01 -22.87
C VAL A 155 24.95 17.74 -24.36
N LEU A 156 24.08 18.50 -25.04
CA LEU A 156 24.03 18.51 -26.50
C LEU A 156 25.14 19.43 -27.06
N GLN A 157 25.30 20.60 -26.44
CA GLN A 157 26.38 21.52 -26.73
C GLN A 157 26.88 22.21 -25.44
N PRO A 158 28.14 22.03 -25.05
CA PRO A 158 28.72 22.73 -23.91
C PRO A 158 28.97 24.20 -24.24
N ASP A 159 29.33 24.98 -23.21
CA ASP A 159 29.83 26.33 -23.43
C ASP A 159 31.25 26.26 -23.99
N ARG A 160 31.48 26.85 -25.16
CA ARG A 160 32.80 26.81 -25.83
C ARG A 160 33.68 28.02 -25.50
N LEU A 161 33.19 28.96 -24.70
CA LEU A 161 33.81 30.24 -24.40
C LEU A 161 34.17 30.38 -22.91
N GLY A 162 34.35 29.24 -22.22
CA GLY A 162 34.82 29.18 -20.83
C GLY A 162 33.77 29.56 -19.77
N GLY A 163 32.48 29.62 -20.14
CA GLY A 163 31.37 29.84 -19.23
C GLY A 163 30.61 28.56 -18.87
N GLY A 164 29.46 28.70 -18.21
CA GLY A 164 28.48 27.63 -18.00
C GLY A 164 28.93 26.41 -17.17
N THR A 165 30.04 26.53 -16.41
CA THR A 165 30.58 25.54 -15.48
C THR A 165 29.51 25.11 -14.47
N LEU A 166 29.24 23.82 -14.40
CA LEU A 166 28.33 23.22 -13.42
C LEU A 166 29.11 22.95 -12.13
N SER A 167 28.74 23.59 -11.05
CA SER A 167 29.32 23.35 -9.72
C SER A 167 28.34 22.55 -8.88
N VAL A 168 28.81 21.53 -8.16
CA VAL A 168 27.97 20.66 -7.32
C VAL A 168 28.60 20.48 -5.94
N MET A 169 27.78 20.39 -4.90
CA MET A 169 28.23 20.26 -3.51
C MET A 169 27.34 19.33 -2.71
N GLU A 170 27.93 18.42 -1.93
CA GLU A 170 27.19 17.50 -1.08
C GLU A 170 26.61 18.20 0.14
N VAL A 171 25.30 18.06 0.31
CA VAL A 171 24.51 18.71 1.37
C VAL A 171 24.91 18.21 2.75
N GLN A 172 25.24 16.92 2.89
CA GLN A 172 25.59 16.33 4.18
C GLN A 172 26.80 17.04 4.80
N THR A 173 27.85 17.25 4.01
CA THR A 173 29.07 17.95 4.43
C THR A 173 28.78 19.39 4.80
N LEU A 174 27.99 20.11 3.99
CA LEU A 174 27.57 21.48 4.29
C LEU A 174 26.75 21.56 5.58
N VAL A 175 25.76 20.68 5.77
CA VAL A 175 24.90 20.72 6.96
C VAL A 175 25.68 20.31 8.20
N GLN A 176 26.71 19.48 8.08
CA GLN A 176 27.57 19.12 9.21
C GLN A 176 28.34 20.32 9.79
N THR A 177 28.76 21.28 8.97
CA THR A 177 29.49 22.49 9.43
C THR A 177 28.61 23.54 10.11
N LEU A 178 27.29 23.48 9.93
CA LEU A 178 26.37 24.42 10.57
C LEU A 178 26.26 24.21 12.09
N PRO A 179 26.00 25.26 12.88
CA PRO A 179 25.67 25.10 14.30
C PRO A 179 24.38 24.31 14.52
N SER A 180 24.29 23.52 15.60
CA SER A 180 23.11 22.68 15.90
C SER A 180 21.80 23.49 15.94
N ALA A 181 21.83 24.68 16.55
CA ALA A 181 20.66 25.56 16.63
C ALA A 181 20.15 26.03 15.25
N VAL A 182 21.06 26.20 14.29
CA VAL A 182 20.77 26.56 12.89
C VAL A 182 20.17 25.37 12.16
N LYS A 183 20.74 24.17 12.32
CA LYS A 183 20.18 22.94 11.72
C LYS A 183 18.74 22.71 12.18
N GLU A 184 18.49 22.82 13.49
CA GLU A 184 17.15 22.70 14.06
C GLU A 184 16.18 23.71 13.45
N ALA A 185 16.60 24.97 13.31
CA ALA A 185 15.79 26.04 12.75
C ALA A 185 15.50 25.81 11.25
N LEU A 186 16.47 25.31 10.47
CA LEU A 186 16.29 24.95 9.05
C LEU A 186 15.32 23.77 8.87
N CYS A 187 15.24 22.87 9.86
CA CYS A 187 14.29 21.75 9.89
C CYS A 187 12.86 22.14 10.28
N GLN A 188 12.63 23.35 10.81
CA GLN A 188 11.28 23.82 11.16
C GLN A 188 10.55 24.39 9.94
N PRO A 189 9.21 24.28 9.88
CA PRO A 189 8.40 24.77 8.77
C PRO A 189 8.17 26.30 8.82
N ASN A 190 9.25 27.07 8.99
CA ASN A 190 9.24 28.51 9.21
C ASN A 190 9.76 29.30 8.00
N TYR A 191 9.66 28.73 6.80
CA TYR A 191 10.12 29.38 5.57
C TYR A 191 8.99 29.39 4.55
N GLN A 192 8.67 30.58 4.05
CA GLN A 192 7.84 30.76 2.87
C GLN A 192 8.73 30.68 1.63
N ILE A 193 8.35 29.85 0.67
CA ILE A 193 9.07 29.64 -0.59
C ILE A 193 8.13 30.07 -1.71
N ALA A 194 8.48 31.16 -2.41
CA ALA A 194 7.70 31.67 -3.52
C ALA A 194 7.84 30.77 -4.76
N ILE A 195 6.73 30.54 -5.47
CA ILE A 195 6.74 29.86 -6.76
C ILE A 195 7.09 30.93 -7.81
N PRO A 196 8.17 30.77 -8.60
CA PRO A 196 8.50 31.73 -9.64
C PRO A 196 7.34 31.87 -10.65
N PRO A 197 7.07 33.08 -11.19
CA PRO A 197 5.91 33.34 -12.04
C PRO A 197 5.75 32.36 -13.20
N GLU A 198 6.86 31.95 -13.82
CA GLU A 198 6.90 31.00 -14.93
C GLU A 198 6.47 29.57 -14.58
N PHE A 199 6.36 29.24 -13.28
CA PHE A 199 6.02 27.91 -12.78
C PHE A 199 4.70 27.87 -11.98
N ILE A 200 3.94 28.97 -11.95
CA ILE A 200 2.63 29.01 -11.29
C ILE A 200 1.64 28.17 -12.10
N LYS A 201 1.19 27.05 -11.52
CA LYS A 201 0.20 26.14 -12.12
C LYS A 201 -1.25 26.55 -11.80
N GLN A 202 -1.46 27.11 -10.61
CA GLN A 202 -2.75 27.54 -10.12
C GLN A 202 -2.61 28.98 -9.59
N PRO A 203 -3.37 29.96 -10.10
CA PRO A 203 -3.20 31.38 -9.74
C PRO A 203 -3.32 31.69 -8.24
N ASP A 204 -4.07 30.87 -7.50
CA ASP A 204 -4.29 30.95 -6.05
C ASP A 204 -3.13 30.32 -5.24
N GLN A 205 -2.28 29.51 -5.87
CA GLN A 205 -1.12 28.89 -5.25
C GLN A 205 0.19 29.51 -5.77
N GLN A 206 0.65 30.58 -5.10
CA GLN A 206 1.87 31.31 -5.48
C GLN A 206 3.05 31.05 -4.54
N ARG A 207 2.85 30.29 -3.47
CA ARG A 207 3.86 30.04 -2.43
C ARG A 207 3.57 28.75 -1.67
N ILE A 208 4.62 28.20 -1.07
CA ILE A 208 4.52 27.09 -0.10
C ILE A 208 5.19 27.47 1.22
N ILE A 209 4.76 26.85 2.32
CA ILE A 209 5.42 26.99 3.63
C ILE A 209 6.00 25.63 4.03
N GLY A 210 7.27 25.62 4.45
CA GLY A 210 7.86 24.43 5.09
C GLY A 210 9.33 24.63 5.46
N SER A 211 10.03 23.53 5.72
CA SER A 211 11.45 23.52 6.11
C SER A 211 12.36 23.63 4.88
N LEU A 212 13.64 23.95 5.10
CA LEU A 212 14.67 23.94 4.05
C LEU A 212 15.54 22.69 4.12
N VAL A 213 15.71 22.13 5.33
CA VAL A 213 16.48 20.92 5.59
C VAL A 213 15.54 19.86 6.18
N ALA A 214 15.76 18.60 5.86
CA ALA A 214 15.04 17.46 6.43
C ALA A 214 15.95 16.22 6.47
N LEU A 215 15.56 15.19 7.22
CA LEU A 215 16.17 13.87 7.07
C LEU A 215 15.52 13.14 5.90
N ASP A 216 16.30 12.39 5.14
CA ASP A 216 15.77 11.56 4.05
C ASP A 216 14.84 10.49 4.63
N PRO A 217 13.57 10.42 4.18
CA PRO A 217 12.63 9.41 4.67
C PRO A 217 13.02 7.99 4.27
N LEU A 218 13.80 7.81 3.20
CA LEU A 218 14.30 6.52 2.70
C LEU A 218 15.63 6.14 3.36
N ASP A 219 16.44 7.12 3.76
CA ASP A 219 17.69 6.92 4.49
C ASP A 219 17.84 7.96 5.61
N ARG A 220 17.37 7.64 6.82
CA ARG A 220 17.35 8.57 7.95
C ARG A 220 18.74 9.05 8.41
N ARG A 221 19.83 8.52 7.84
CA ARG A 221 21.20 8.97 8.08
C ARG A 221 21.62 10.11 7.13
N SER A 222 20.93 10.26 6.01
CA SER A 222 21.19 11.27 4.99
C SER A 222 20.33 12.51 5.20
N THR A 223 20.95 13.68 4.99
CA THR A 223 20.25 14.97 5.02
C THR A 223 19.78 15.34 3.63
N MET A 224 18.54 15.81 3.54
CA MET A 224 17.95 16.41 2.35
C MET A 224 17.86 17.92 2.49
N VAL A 225 18.03 18.63 1.38
CA VAL A 225 17.77 20.07 1.30
C VAL A 225 16.79 20.38 0.16
N ARG A 226 16.04 21.47 0.33
CA ARG A 226 15.47 22.24 -0.77
C ARG A 226 15.81 23.71 -0.56
N PHE A 227 16.45 24.31 -1.56
CA PHE A 227 16.97 25.66 -1.39
C PHE A 227 17.04 26.39 -2.73
N ARG A 228 16.64 27.65 -2.72
CA ARG A 228 16.85 28.63 -3.79
C ARG A 228 16.75 30.01 -3.15
N GLY A 229 17.91 30.60 -2.85
CA GLY A 229 18.05 31.62 -1.81
C GLY A 229 17.24 32.91 -1.99
N GLU A 230 16.90 33.25 -3.23
CA GLU A 230 16.15 34.46 -3.61
C GLU A 230 14.63 34.31 -3.47
N ILE A 231 14.10 33.08 -3.48
CA ILE A 231 12.65 32.82 -3.35
C ILE A 231 12.24 32.42 -1.92
N VAL A 232 13.18 32.42 -0.97
CA VAL A 232 12.94 31.99 0.41
C VAL A 232 12.84 33.21 1.33
N THR A 233 11.71 33.32 2.03
CA THR A 233 11.46 34.32 3.07
C THR A 233 11.29 33.64 4.43
N PRO A 234 12.09 33.98 5.44
CA PRO A 234 11.94 33.44 6.78
C PRO A 234 10.69 34.03 7.47
N LEU A 235 9.97 33.21 8.24
CA LEU A 235 8.74 33.60 8.95
C LEU A 235 8.97 33.94 10.43
N THR A 236 10.16 33.68 10.96
CA THR A 236 10.54 33.99 12.35
C THR A 236 11.96 34.53 12.39
N GLU A 237 12.32 35.26 13.45
CA GLU A 237 13.69 35.76 13.66
C GLU A 237 14.71 34.62 13.71
N ARG A 238 14.38 33.53 14.41
CA ARG A 238 15.21 32.31 14.44
C ARG A 238 15.43 31.73 13.04
N ALA A 239 14.39 31.71 12.20
CA ALA A 239 14.51 31.27 10.81
C ALA A 239 15.32 32.26 9.96
N ALA A 240 15.24 33.57 10.22
CA ALA A 240 16.01 34.58 9.52
C ALA A 240 17.51 34.45 9.79
N ILE A 241 17.88 34.29 11.06
CA ILE A 241 19.27 34.02 11.47
C ILE A 241 19.77 32.73 10.80
N ALA A 242 18.99 31.66 10.88
CA ALA A 242 19.38 30.36 10.31
C ALA A 242 19.57 30.40 8.78
N LEU A 243 18.66 31.08 8.06
CA LEU A 243 18.77 31.29 6.62
C LEU A 243 19.99 32.13 6.26
N GLN A 244 20.27 33.18 7.04
CA GLN A 244 21.43 34.04 6.81
C GLN A 244 22.73 33.27 7.06
N THR A 245 22.82 32.50 8.15
CA THR A 245 23.97 31.62 8.42
C THR A 245 24.19 30.60 7.30
N LEU A 246 23.12 29.98 6.78
CA LEU A 246 23.22 29.08 5.62
C LEU A 246 23.78 29.80 4.39
N LYS A 247 23.27 31.00 4.08
CA LYS A 247 23.74 31.82 2.94
C LYS A 247 25.21 32.22 3.09
N ASP A 248 25.64 32.58 4.29
CA ASP A 248 27.03 32.98 4.56
C ASP A 248 27.97 31.77 4.52
N THR A 249 27.52 30.61 5.02
CA THR A 249 28.26 29.36 4.88
C THR A 249 28.44 28.99 3.41
N LEU A 250 27.42 29.15 2.57
CA LEU A 250 27.50 28.90 1.13
C LEU A 250 28.46 29.84 0.38
N ARG A 251 28.75 31.02 0.94
CA ARG A 251 29.70 32.00 0.37
C ARG A 251 31.11 31.84 0.92
N SER A 252 31.30 31.02 1.95
CA SER A 252 32.60 30.79 2.56
C SER A 252 33.58 30.14 1.57
N PRO A 253 34.86 30.58 1.51
CA PRO A 253 35.90 29.92 0.73
C PRO A 253 36.02 28.43 1.04
N ALA A 254 35.92 28.06 2.32
CA ALA A 254 35.99 26.66 2.76
C ALA A 254 34.91 25.77 2.13
N THR A 255 33.74 26.35 1.84
CA THR A 255 32.65 25.65 1.16
C THR A 255 32.94 25.53 -0.33
N SER A 256 33.49 26.58 -0.94
CA SER A 256 33.91 26.56 -2.35
C SER A 256 34.97 25.50 -2.62
N ASP A 257 35.90 25.27 -1.69
CA ASP A 257 36.96 24.27 -1.83
C ASP A 257 36.43 22.82 -1.80
N THR A 258 35.24 22.60 -1.23
CA THR A 258 34.57 21.28 -1.22
C THR A 258 33.66 21.04 -2.42
N ALA A 259 33.41 22.07 -3.22
CA ALA A 259 32.58 21.96 -4.41
C ALA A 259 33.34 21.28 -5.55
N ILE A 260 32.63 20.47 -6.33
CA ILE A 260 33.15 19.90 -7.57
C ILE A 260 32.74 20.83 -8.71
N HIS A 261 33.71 21.34 -9.46
CA HIS A 261 33.50 22.21 -10.60
C HIS A 261 33.69 21.42 -11.90
N LEU A 262 32.63 21.30 -12.69
CA LEU A 262 32.60 20.56 -13.95
C LEU A 262 32.55 21.54 -15.12
N THR A 263 33.67 21.68 -15.81
CA THR A 263 33.86 22.55 -16.97
C THR A 263 33.36 21.86 -18.26
N ALA A 264 33.46 22.56 -19.39
CA ALA A 264 33.16 21.99 -20.70
C ALA A 264 34.06 20.79 -21.06
N ASP A 265 35.30 20.76 -20.56
CA ASP A 265 36.22 19.64 -20.76
C ASP A 265 35.82 18.41 -19.94
N ASP A 266 35.22 18.63 -18.76
CA ASP A 266 34.71 17.57 -17.90
C ASP A 266 33.37 17.02 -18.40
N LEU A 267 32.56 17.87 -19.06
CA LEU A 267 31.24 17.54 -19.58
C LEU A 267 31.13 17.93 -21.07
N PRO A 268 31.88 17.27 -21.97
CA PRO A 268 31.78 17.53 -23.42
C PRO A 268 30.43 17.09 -23.97
N ALA A 269 30.13 17.46 -25.21
CA ALA A 269 28.94 17.00 -25.92
C ALA A 269 28.81 15.46 -25.89
N GLY A 270 27.58 14.97 -25.68
CA GLY A 270 27.31 13.54 -25.44
C GLY A 270 27.53 13.08 -23.99
N SER A 271 27.79 14.00 -23.06
CA SER A 271 27.83 13.69 -21.62
C SER A 271 26.46 13.83 -20.97
N ILE A 272 26.10 12.93 -20.08
CA ILE A 272 24.94 13.03 -19.20
C ILE A 272 25.44 13.08 -17.76
N ILE A 273 25.05 14.12 -17.02
CA ILE A 273 25.26 14.18 -15.57
C ILE A 273 23.93 13.94 -14.87
N LEU A 274 23.91 13.01 -13.91
CA LEU A 274 22.75 12.67 -13.09
C LEU A 274 23.05 13.01 -11.63
N LEU A 275 22.08 13.63 -10.95
CA LEU A 275 22.24 14.09 -9.57
C LEU A 275 21.02 13.71 -8.73
N ASN A 276 21.27 13.36 -7.47
CA ASN A 276 20.27 13.36 -6.41
C ASN A 276 20.08 14.81 -5.94
N ASN A 277 19.01 15.42 -6.42
CA ASN A 277 18.61 16.80 -6.18
C ASN A 277 18.39 17.13 -4.70
N HIS A 278 18.10 16.13 -3.87
CA HIS A 278 17.89 16.34 -2.44
C HIS A 278 19.21 16.33 -1.65
N ARG A 279 20.22 15.60 -2.14
CA ARG A 279 21.53 15.44 -1.48
C ARG A 279 22.63 16.33 -2.03
N TRP A 280 22.40 16.98 -3.17
CA TRP A 280 23.38 17.83 -3.84
C TRP A 280 22.79 19.21 -4.17
N LEU A 281 23.49 20.26 -3.75
CA LEU A 281 23.29 21.60 -4.27
C LEU A 281 24.05 21.74 -5.58
N HIS A 282 23.52 22.56 -6.49
CA HIS A 282 24.21 22.89 -7.73
C HIS A 282 24.13 24.37 -8.06
N ALA A 283 25.12 24.85 -8.80
CA ALA A 283 25.23 26.21 -9.28
C ALA A 283 25.82 26.22 -10.70
N ARG A 284 25.61 27.32 -11.41
CA ARG A 284 26.17 27.59 -12.73
C ARG A 284 26.76 28.99 -12.73
N ASN A 285 27.99 29.16 -13.21
CA ASN A 285 28.51 30.50 -13.49
C ASN A 285 27.87 31.09 -14.77
N ASN A 286 28.27 32.30 -15.14
CA ASN A 286 27.80 32.94 -16.36
C ASN A 286 28.04 32.07 -17.59
N ILE A 287 27.05 32.02 -18.49
CA ILE A 287 27.21 31.41 -19.81
C ILE A 287 27.83 32.48 -20.71
N HIS A 288 28.86 32.10 -21.47
CA HIS A 288 29.52 32.97 -22.43
C HIS A 288 29.15 32.58 -23.86
N ASP A 289 28.85 31.30 -24.11
CA ASP A 289 28.39 30.81 -25.41
C ASP A 289 26.85 30.83 -25.53
N PRO A 290 26.26 31.72 -26.35
CA PRO A 290 24.81 31.77 -26.54
C PRO A 290 24.23 30.51 -27.20
N SER A 291 25.07 29.68 -27.83
CA SER A 291 24.67 28.42 -28.45
C SER A 291 24.76 27.20 -27.51
N ARG A 292 25.14 27.40 -26.24
CA ARG A 292 25.12 26.33 -25.22
C ARG A 292 23.72 25.72 -25.11
N HIS A 293 23.65 24.40 -25.19
CA HIS A 293 22.38 23.66 -25.17
C HIS A 293 22.50 22.39 -24.33
N LEU A 294 21.74 22.35 -23.24
CA LEU A 294 21.53 21.12 -22.48
C LEU A 294 20.06 20.70 -22.55
N ARG A 295 19.80 19.41 -22.38
CA ARG A 295 18.44 18.90 -22.16
C ARG A 295 18.30 18.34 -20.76
N ARG A 296 17.30 18.83 -20.03
CA ARG A 296 17.04 18.45 -18.64
C ARG A 296 15.84 17.52 -18.54
N VAL A 297 15.93 16.53 -17.66
CA VAL A 297 14.79 15.74 -17.17
C VAL A 297 14.84 15.67 -15.65
N ARG A 298 13.68 15.61 -15.01
CA ARG A 298 13.51 15.48 -13.57
C ARG A 298 12.55 14.33 -13.31
N TRP A 299 12.83 13.47 -12.33
CA TRP A 299 11.97 12.32 -12.04
C TRP A 299 12.00 11.95 -10.55
N ASP A 300 11.23 10.92 -10.19
CA ASP A 300 11.13 10.40 -8.83
C ASP A 300 10.75 11.45 -7.78
N ALA A 301 9.73 12.26 -8.08
CA ALA A 301 9.24 13.31 -7.18
C ALA A 301 8.45 12.73 -6.00
N PHE A 302 8.80 13.16 -4.78
CA PHE A 302 8.09 12.79 -3.56
C PHE A 302 8.08 13.93 -2.54
N GLN A 303 7.14 13.86 -1.59
CA GLN A 303 6.87 14.91 -0.61
C GLN A 303 8.09 15.26 0.24
N PHE A 304 8.51 16.53 0.24
CA PHE A 304 9.53 17.01 1.17
C PHE A 304 8.97 16.99 2.61
N PRO A 305 9.66 16.39 3.60
CA PRO A 305 9.15 16.29 4.96
C PRO A 305 8.88 17.66 5.56
N SER A 306 7.65 17.90 6.05
CA SER A 306 7.31 19.12 6.76
C SER A 306 7.44 18.89 8.27
N GLY A 307 8.21 19.74 8.96
CA GLY A 307 8.50 19.62 10.40
C GLY A 307 7.31 19.83 11.36
N LYS A 308 6.05 19.60 10.96
CA LYS A 308 4.90 19.72 11.86
C LYS A 308 4.65 18.41 12.62
N LYS A 309 4.88 18.44 13.94
CA LYS A 309 4.01 17.71 14.87
C LYS A 309 2.67 18.47 14.92
N THR A 310 1.60 17.90 14.35
CA THR A 310 0.16 17.96 14.73
C THR A 310 -0.82 17.97 13.54
N HIS A 311 -1.89 17.17 13.71
CA HIS A 311 -3.20 17.14 13.04
C HIS A 311 -3.30 17.29 11.51
N ARG A 312 -3.57 16.14 10.85
CA ARG A 312 -3.98 16.06 9.45
C ARG A 312 -5.40 16.59 9.27
N ARG A 313 -5.56 17.63 8.44
CA ARG A 313 -6.75 17.81 7.60
C ARG A 313 -6.40 17.43 6.16
N HIS A 314 -7.34 16.76 5.52
CA HIS A 314 -7.26 16.14 4.20
C HIS A 314 -7.11 17.14 3.05
N GLY A 315 -6.38 16.74 2.02
CA GLY A 315 -6.36 17.32 0.68
C GLY A 315 -5.53 16.41 -0.24
N TRP A 316 -6.18 15.83 -1.25
CA TRP A 316 -5.73 14.75 -2.14
C TRP A 316 -4.62 15.14 -3.14
N GLY A 317 -3.82 14.16 -3.59
CA GLY A 317 -3.01 14.29 -4.82
C GLY A 317 -1.82 13.34 -4.99
N CYS A 318 -2.08 12.16 -5.57
CA CYS A 318 -1.21 11.33 -6.44
C CYS A 318 0.22 10.96 -5.98
N THR A 319 0.34 9.76 -5.39
CA THR A 319 1.58 9.08 -5.01
C THR A 319 2.22 8.34 -6.20
N LYS A 320 3.46 8.69 -6.57
CA LYS A 320 4.31 7.86 -7.45
C LYS A 320 4.76 6.61 -6.69
N SER A 321 4.54 5.48 -7.36
CA SER A 321 5.03 4.13 -7.12
C SER A 321 6.40 4.09 -6.45
N SER A 322 6.42 3.79 -5.15
CA SER A 322 7.51 3.03 -4.58
C SER A 322 7.42 1.61 -5.17
N THR A 323 8.55 1.05 -5.60
CA THR A 323 8.79 -0.35 -5.24
C THR A 323 8.74 -0.40 -3.72
N MET A 324 7.54 -0.69 -3.23
CA MET A 324 7.27 -0.97 -1.83
C MET A 324 8.35 -1.93 -1.33
N PRO A 325 8.92 -1.74 -0.12
CA PRO A 325 9.57 -2.86 0.55
C PRO A 325 8.56 -4.00 0.48
N THR A 326 8.98 -5.22 0.09
CA THR A 326 8.10 -6.39 0.09
C THR A 326 7.35 -6.35 1.41
N GLY A 327 6.04 -6.06 1.35
CA GLY A 327 5.24 -5.67 2.52
C GLY A 327 4.94 -6.83 3.46
N ILE A 328 5.81 -7.84 3.40
CA ILE A 328 5.76 -9.16 4.00
C ILE A 328 6.87 -9.19 5.04
N PHE A 329 6.50 -9.48 6.27
CA PHE A 329 7.43 -9.68 7.37
C PHE A 329 7.87 -11.14 7.39
N THR A 330 9.11 -11.37 7.77
CA THR A 330 9.61 -12.74 7.95
C THR A 330 8.93 -13.39 9.16
N LEU A 331 8.79 -14.72 9.13
CA LEU A 331 8.29 -15.48 10.27
C LEU A 331 9.09 -15.18 11.55
N LYS A 332 10.41 -15.01 11.44
CA LYS A 332 11.29 -14.64 12.55
C LYS A 332 10.87 -13.30 13.18
N GLN A 333 10.69 -12.26 12.37
CA GLN A 333 10.25 -10.94 12.86
C GLN A 333 8.90 -11.03 13.59
N ILE A 334 7.97 -11.82 13.07
CA ILE A 334 6.65 -12.01 13.68
C ILE A 334 6.73 -12.75 15.02
N LEU A 335 7.57 -13.78 15.11
CA LEU A 335 7.79 -14.53 16.35
C LEU A 335 8.54 -13.72 17.41
N GLU A 336 9.41 -12.77 17.02
CA GLU A 336 9.99 -11.83 17.99
C GLU A 336 8.94 -10.88 18.57
N VAL A 337 7.94 -10.48 17.78
CA VAL A 337 6.84 -9.66 18.30
C VAL A 337 6.03 -10.41 19.36
N THR A 338 5.81 -11.72 19.24
CA THR A 338 5.00 -12.46 20.22
C THR A 338 5.59 -12.36 21.64
N LYS A 339 6.92 -12.26 21.76
CA LYS A 339 7.63 -12.11 23.04
C LYS A 339 7.37 -10.77 23.73
N VAL A 340 6.98 -9.75 22.97
CA VAL A 340 6.78 -8.37 23.44
C VAL A 340 5.37 -7.86 23.18
N HIS A 341 4.39 -8.76 23.03
CA HIS A 341 3.01 -8.41 22.71
C HIS A 341 2.00 -9.02 23.69
N PRO A 342 0.99 -8.26 24.18
CA PRO A 342 0.05 -8.69 25.22
C PRO A 342 -0.81 -9.90 24.83
N PHE A 343 -1.08 -10.10 23.53
CA PHE A 343 -1.83 -11.27 23.06
C PHE A 343 -1.15 -12.61 23.37
N TYR A 344 0.17 -12.61 23.55
CA TYR A 344 0.96 -13.83 23.68
C TYR A 344 1.74 -13.88 25.01
N THR A 345 2.10 -12.72 25.56
CA THR A 345 2.91 -12.63 26.78
C THR A 345 2.16 -11.86 27.87
N SER A 346 1.72 -12.56 28.92
CA SER A 346 0.87 -11.99 30.00
C SER A 346 1.52 -10.87 30.82
N ARG A 347 2.86 -10.79 30.82
CA ARG A 347 3.61 -9.73 31.53
C ARG A 347 3.69 -8.42 30.73
N VAL A 348 3.32 -8.43 29.45
CA VAL A 348 3.38 -7.26 28.57
C VAL A 348 2.05 -6.50 28.66
N GLN A 349 2.12 -5.20 28.93
CA GLN A 349 0.92 -4.37 29.12
C GLN A 349 0.32 -3.83 27.81
N TYR A 350 1.16 -3.40 26.86
CA TYR A 350 0.73 -2.75 25.62
C TYR A 350 1.44 -3.35 24.39
N PRO A 351 0.84 -3.26 23.19
CA PRO A 351 1.53 -3.64 21.96
C PRO A 351 2.83 -2.83 21.77
N PRO A 352 3.83 -3.40 21.06
CA PRO A 352 5.10 -2.73 20.84
C PRO A 352 4.92 -1.41 20.07
N ASN A 353 5.65 -0.38 20.49
CA ASN A 353 5.68 0.90 19.78
C ASN A 353 6.60 0.81 18.54
N GLU A 354 6.59 1.85 17.70
CA GLU A 354 7.37 1.86 16.46
C GLU A 354 8.88 1.70 16.69
N LYS A 355 9.42 2.14 17.83
CA LYS A 355 10.84 1.96 18.17
C LYS A 355 11.18 0.49 18.37
N ILE A 356 10.33 -0.24 19.11
CA ILE A 356 10.50 -1.69 19.33
C ILE A 356 10.32 -2.44 18.02
N LEU A 357 9.30 -2.10 17.23
CA LEU A 357 9.05 -2.71 15.92
C LEU A 357 10.21 -2.48 14.95
N HIS A 358 10.84 -1.30 14.98
CA HIS A 358 12.03 -1.00 14.17
C HIS A 358 13.24 -1.84 14.60
N ALA A 359 13.48 -1.98 15.91
CA ALA A 359 14.55 -2.83 16.42
C ALA A 359 14.37 -4.30 15.99
N ILE A 360 13.16 -4.85 16.11
CA ILE A 360 12.83 -6.21 15.65
C ILE A 360 13.08 -6.36 14.13
N ARG A 361 12.76 -5.34 13.33
CA ARG A 361 12.99 -5.36 11.88
C ARG A 361 14.50 -5.36 11.55
N ASP A 362 15.31 -4.60 12.28
CA ASP A 362 16.74 -4.46 12.06
C ASP A 362 17.56 -5.66 12.57
N GLU A 363 17.18 -6.21 13.73
CA GLU A 363 17.91 -7.31 14.39
C GLU A 363 17.64 -8.69 13.75
N ALA A 364 16.50 -8.85 13.09
CA ALA A 364 16.16 -10.07 12.38
C ALA A 364 16.95 -10.19 11.05
N SER A 365 18.25 -10.49 11.14
CA SER A 365 19.05 -10.89 9.97
C SER A 365 18.48 -12.16 9.30
N PRO A 366 18.59 -12.31 7.96
CA PRO A 366 18.03 -13.45 7.21
C PRO A 366 18.65 -14.83 7.50
N GLU A 367 19.72 -14.94 8.29
CA GLU A 367 20.63 -16.10 8.23
C GLU A 367 20.78 -16.94 9.52
N THR A 368 19.84 -16.92 10.47
CA THR A 368 19.94 -17.81 11.64
C THR A 368 18.68 -18.63 11.90
N GLY A 369 18.71 -19.88 11.41
CA GLY A 369 17.82 -20.99 11.76
C GLY A 369 16.36 -20.82 11.36
N THR A 370 15.69 -21.90 10.95
CA THR A 370 14.24 -21.89 10.74
C THR A 370 13.56 -21.73 12.11
N PRO A 371 12.92 -20.58 12.43
CA PRO A 371 12.29 -20.43 13.73
C PRO A 371 11.11 -21.40 13.85
N ALA A 372 11.02 -22.11 14.97
CA ALA A 372 10.06 -23.18 15.15
C ALA A 372 8.66 -22.62 15.50
N LEU A 373 7.87 -22.29 14.47
CA LEU A 373 6.46 -21.92 14.60
C LEU A 373 5.66 -22.89 15.49
N PRO A 374 5.84 -24.23 15.42
CA PRO A 374 5.09 -25.16 16.27
C PRO A 374 5.26 -24.97 17.79
N LEU A 375 6.37 -24.35 18.23
CA LEU A 375 6.60 -24.06 19.65
C LEU A 375 5.79 -22.87 20.16
N GLN A 376 5.29 -22.00 19.27
CA GLN A 376 4.40 -20.92 19.64
C GLN A 376 3.03 -21.50 20.04
N PRO A 377 2.46 -21.17 21.21
CA PRO A 377 1.11 -21.59 21.58
C PRO A 377 0.04 -21.09 20.61
N LEU A 378 -1.08 -21.82 20.52
CA LEU A 378 -2.25 -21.40 19.74
C LEU A 378 -2.89 -20.14 20.34
N LEU A 379 -3.29 -19.22 19.47
CA LEU A 379 -4.02 -18.01 19.85
C LEU A 379 -5.53 -18.27 19.81
N HIS A 380 -6.12 -18.36 21.00
CA HIS A 380 -7.56 -18.54 21.17
C HIS A 380 -8.32 -17.22 21.13
N LYS A 381 -9.51 -17.23 20.52
CA LYS A 381 -10.43 -16.10 20.43
C LYS A 381 -10.77 -15.50 21.80
N LYS A 382 -11.02 -16.33 22.82
CA LYS A 382 -11.29 -15.89 24.20
C LYS A 382 -10.14 -15.06 24.80
N THR A 383 -8.89 -15.51 24.62
CA THR A 383 -7.69 -14.79 25.08
C THR A 383 -7.55 -13.47 24.34
N LEU A 384 -7.68 -13.51 23.02
CA LEU A 384 -7.59 -12.33 22.16
C LEU A 384 -8.64 -11.28 22.56
N TYR A 385 -9.90 -11.66 22.70
CA TYR A 385 -11.00 -10.75 23.00
C TYR A 385 -10.88 -10.13 24.38
N ARG A 386 -10.44 -10.90 25.38
CA ARG A 386 -10.16 -10.38 26.74
C ARG A 386 -9.11 -9.27 26.70
N GLU A 387 -7.98 -9.50 26.01
CA GLU A 387 -6.92 -8.50 25.93
C GLU A 387 -7.35 -7.28 25.11
N ILE A 388 -8.09 -7.46 24.02
CA ILE A 388 -8.62 -6.36 23.22
C ILE A 388 -9.59 -5.49 24.05
N ALA A 389 -10.50 -6.11 24.80
CA ALA A 389 -11.43 -5.39 25.66
C ALA A 389 -10.70 -4.49 26.67
N ARG A 390 -9.66 -5.04 27.32
CA ARG A 390 -8.77 -4.28 28.22
C ARG A 390 -8.08 -3.13 27.49
N LEU A 391 -7.47 -3.40 26.33
CA LEU A 391 -6.74 -2.39 25.54
C LEU A 391 -7.64 -1.29 24.96
N LEU A 392 -8.92 -1.56 24.71
CA LEU A 392 -9.86 -0.54 24.24
C LEU A 392 -10.29 0.42 25.35
N GLN A 393 -10.46 -0.10 26.57
CA GLN A 393 -10.85 0.69 27.74
C GLN A 393 -9.69 1.51 28.31
N ASP A 394 -8.45 1.05 28.12
CA ASP A 394 -7.26 1.74 28.61
C ASP A 394 -6.95 3.01 27.78
N LEU A 395 -7.04 4.18 28.44
CA LEU A 395 -6.78 5.50 27.85
C LEU A 395 -5.33 5.96 28.01
N SER A 396 -4.46 5.14 28.60
CA SER A 396 -3.05 5.48 28.81
C SER A 396 -2.42 5.93 27.51
N PRO A 397 -1.63 7.04 27.50
CA PRO A 397 -0.91 7.42 26.31
C PRO A 397 0.01 6.30 25.85
N GLU A 398 0.58 5.48 26.73
CA GLU A 398 1.49 4.39 26.36
C GLU A 398 0.81 3.26 25.56
N ASN A 399 -0.52 3.18 25.61
CA ASN A 399 -1.30 2.21 24.87
C ASN A 399 -1.26 2.47 23.35
N THR A 400 -0.44 1.70 22.65
CA THR A 400 -0.25 1.82 21.20
C THR A 400 -1.36 1.16 20.37
N TYR A 401 -2.21 0.33 20.99
CA TYR A 401 -3.27 -0.43 20.29
C TYR A 401 -4.23 0.49 19.52
N ARG A 402 -4.52 1.66 20.11
CA ARG A 402 -5.47 2.66 19.59
C ARG A 402 -4.84 3.69 18.65
N ARG A 403 -3.52 3.65 18.46
CA ARG A 403 -2.76 4.67 17.73
C ARG A 403 -2.60 4.31 16.26
N SER A 404 -3.04 5.19 15.37
CA SER A 404 -2.87 5.04 13.91
C SER A 404 -3.43 3.72 13.37
N SER A 405 -4.50 3.23 14.00
CA SER A 405 -5.11 1.94 13.67
C SER A 405 -6.39 2.13 12.83
N TYR A 406 -6.63 1.20 11.91
CA TYR A 406 -7.93 0.93 11.34
C TYR A 406 -8.67 -0.03 12.28
N LEU A 407 -9.87 0.36 12.76
CA LEU A 407 -10.70 -0.47 13.63
C LEU A 407 -11.95 -0.89 12.89
N SER A 408 -12.39 -2.13 13.13
CA SER A 408 -13.69 -2.60 12.66
C SER A 408 -14.20 -3.75 13.50
N SER A 409 -15.52 -3.90 13.48
CA SER A 409 -16.25 -4.92 14.21
C SER A 409 -16.13 -6.28 13.54
N THR A 410 -16.23 -7.33 14.35
CA THR A 410 -16.49 -8.69 13.88
C THR A 410 -17.96 -8.83 13.44
N GLY A 411 -18.21 -9.53 12.33
CA GLY A 411 -19.57 -10.00 12.02
C GLY A 411 -20.03 -11.05 13.03
N GLY A 412 -21.32 -11.07 13.39
CA GLY A 412 -21.88 -12.09 14.29
C GLY A 412 -21.74 -11.88 15.80
N GLY A 413 -21.64 -10.63 16.28
CA GLY A 413 -21.57 -10.34 17.72
C GLY A 413 -22.94 -10.27 18.40
N SER A 414 -23.31 -11.31 19.15
CA SER A 414 -24.56 -11.37 19.88
C SER A 414 -24.63 -10.40 21.08
N GLY A 415 -25.63 -9.51 21.12
CA GLY A 415 -26.15 -8.91 22.36
C GLY A 415 -25.45 -7.70 23.00
N GLY A 416 -24.26 -7.28 22.53
CA GLY A 416 -23.46 -6.20 23.16
C GLY A 416 -22.71 -5.28 22.18
N LEU A 417 -21.94 -4.32 22.69
CA LEU A 417 -21.05 -3.50 21.84
C LEU A 417 -20.04 -4.43 21.12
N PRO A 418 -19.94 -4.38 19.79
CA PRO A 418 -19.13 -5.33 19.04
C PRO A 418 -17.63 -5.20 19.39
N MET A 419 -16.93 -6.34 19.41
CA MET A 419 -15.48 -6.37 19.58
C MET A 419 -14.81 -5.65 18.40
N MET A 420 -13.90 -4.72 18.71
CA MET A 420 -13.18 -3.93 17.70
C MET A 420 -11.75 -4.41 17.57
N PHE A 421 -11.43 -5.03 16.42
CA PHE A 421 -10.06 -5.42 16.12
C PHE A 421 -9.32 -4.25 15.48
N ALA A 422 -8.19 -3.86 16.08
CA ALA A 422 -7.36 -2.77 15.58
C ALA A 422 -6.19 -3.31 14.75
N VAL A 423 -6.04 -2.81 13.53
CA VAL A 423 -4.90 -3.10 12.63
C VAL A 423 -4.14 -1.81 12.39
N ASP A 424 -2.80 -1.83 12.34
CA ASP A 424 -2.06 -0.64 11.92
C ASP A 424 -2.54 -0.16 10.54
N GLY A 425 -2.83 1.13 10.40
CA GLY A 425 -3.45 1.68 9.21
C GLY A 425 -2.62 1.48 7.94
N HIS A 426 -1.29 1.50 8.04
CA HIS A 426 -0.41 1.27 6.89
C HIS A 426 -0.26 -0.21 6.58
N GLU A 427 -0.16 -1.07 7.59
CA GLU A 427 -0.19 -2.54 7.41
C GLU A 427 -1.49 -2.98 6.74
N ASN A 428 -2.64 -2.45 7.17
CA ASN A 428 -3.95 -2.73 6.56
C ASN A 428 -3.99 -2.35 5.08
N ARG A 429 -3.54 -1.14 4.71
CA ARG A 429 -3.53 -0.70 3.30
C ARG A 429 -2.60 -1.57 2.44
N ARG A 430 -1.45 -1.99 2.99
CA ARG A 430 -0.53 -2.91 2.28
C ARG A 430 -1.15 -4.30 2.08
N GLN A 431 -1.79 -4.88 3.10
CA GLN A 431 -2.50 -6.15 2.98
C GLN A 431 -3.58 -6.09 1.88
N ARG A 432 -4.38 -5.02 1.86
CA ARG A 432 -5.42 -4.81 0.84
C ARG A 432 -4.83 -4.71 -0.57
N MET A 433 -3.72 -4.00 -0.74
CA MET A 433 -3.01 -3.93 -2.02
C MET A 433 -2.48 -5.30 -2.47
N GLN A 434 -1.87 -6.08 -1.57
CA GLN A 434 -1.41 -7.44 -1.91
C GLN A 434 -2.58 -8.37 -2.24
N THR A 435 -3.71 -8.22 -1.58
CA THR A 435 -4.94 -8.97 -1.91
C THR A 435 -5.46 -8.59 -3.29
N GLY A 436 -5.41 -7.30 -3.66
CA GLY A 436 -5.73 -6.86 -5.02
C GLY A 436 -4.86 -7.53 -6.08
N ARG A 437 -3.55 -7.68 -5.81
CA ARG A 437 -2.65 -8.44 -6.68
C ARG A 437 -3.02 -9.91 -6.77
N LEU A 438 -3.43 -10.54 -5.65
CA LEU A 438 -3.90 -11.92 -5.67
C LEU A 438 -5.18 -12.08 -6.51
N LEU A 439 -6.14 -11.15 -6.37
CA LEU A 439 -7.38 -11.13 -7.17
C LEU A 439 -7.08 -11.05 -8.68
N GLN A 440 -6.12 -10.20 -9.06
CA GLN A 440 -5.69 -10.05 -10.44
C GLN A 440 -4.94 -11.30 -10.94
N LEU A 441 -3.96 -11.80 -10.17
CA LEU A 441 -3.16 -12.98 -10.49
C LEU A 441 -4.04 -14.22 -10.73
N THR A 442 -5.10 -14.36 -9.94
CA THR A 442 -6.04 -15.49 -10.00
C THR A 442 -7.18 -15.28 -10.99
N ARG A 443 -7.22 -14.15 -11.72
CA ARG A 443 -8.32 -13.75 -12.62
C ARG A 443 -9.69 -13.79 -11.96
N VAL A 444 -9.74 -13.50 -10.66
CA VAL A 444 -11.01 -13.18 -10.00
C VAL A 444 -11.45 -11.80 -10.46
N VAL A 445 -10.51 -10.88 -10.66
CA VAL A 445 -10.75 -9.52 -11.18
C VAL A 445 -9.87 -9.27 -12.38
N ASP A 446 -10.45 -8.69 -13.42
CA ASP A 446 -9.76 -8.25 -14.63
C ASP A 446 -9.82 -6.71 -14.74
N PRO A 447 -8.80 -6.04 -15.34
CA PRO A 447 -8.82 -4.58 -15.48
C PRO A 447 -9.98 -4.01 -16.33
N ALA A 448 -10.66 -4.87 -17.09
CA ALA A 448 -11.84 -4.50 -17.87
C ALA A 448 -13.14 -4.59 -17.05
N ASP A 449 -13.10 -5.13 -15.83
CA ASP A 449 -14.29 -5.31 -15.00
C ASP A 449 -14.82 -3.97 -14.49
N TRP A 450 -16.11 -3.74 -14.74
CA TRP A 450 -16.95 -2.77 -14.08
C TRP A 450 -17.73 -3.48 -12.98
N VAL A 451 -17.38 -3.18 -11.73
CA VAL A 451 -17.85 -3.87 -10.54
C VAL A 451 -18.82 -2.99 -9.76
N LEU A 452 -20.04 -3.47 -9.55
CA LEU A 452 -21.01 -2.84 -8.64
C LEU A 452 -21.05 -3.62 -7.32
N SER A 453 -20.77 -2.93 -6.21
CA SER A 453 -20.72 -3.53 -4.87
C SER A 453 -21.95 -3.21 -4.03
N LEU A 454 -22.59 -4.24 -3.50
CA LEU A 454 -23.77 -4.19 -2.62
C LEU A 454 -23.43 -4.36 -1.14
N HIS A 455 -22.14 -4.49 -0.80
CA HIS A 455 -21.70 -4.79 0.55
C HIS A 455 -22.16 -3.73 1.57
N THR A 456 -22.30 -4.17 2.81
CA THR A 456 -22.74 -3.31 3.91
C THR A 456 -21.79 -2.16 4.19
N SER A 457 -22.37 -0.98 4.38
CA SER A 457 -21.71 0.26 4.78
C SER A 457 -22.08 0.65 6.22
N GLY A 458 -21.13 1.20 6.97
CA GLY A 458 -21.38 1.75 8.30
C GLY A 458 -21.40 0.69 9.40
N LYS A 459 -21.95 1.05 10.58
CA LYS A 459 -21.98 0.21 11.80
C LYS A 459 -20.61 -0.35 12.22
N PHE A 460 -19.53 0.36 11.88
CA PHE A 460 -18.13 -0.08 12.05
C PHE A 460 -17.75 -1.37 11.30
N TYR A 461 -18.63 -1.84 10.41
CA TYR A 461 -18.40 -3.01 9.58
C TYR A 461 -17.63 -2.62 8.32
N ARG A 462 -16.69 -3.47 7.91
CA ARG A 462 -15.66 -3.13 6.91
C ARG A 462 -15.97 -3.53 5.48
N SER A 463 -17.06 -4.26 5.24
CA SER A 463 -17.21 -5.02 3.98
C SER A 463 -17.18 -4.13 2.74
N LEU A 464 -17.91 -3.02 2.73
CA LEU A 464 -17.94 -2.16 1.55
C LEU A 464 -16.57 -1.53 1.29
N ASP A 465 -15.97 -0.88 2.30
CA ASP A 465 -14.67 -0.21 2.13
C ASP A 465 -13.54 -1.18 1.82
N LEU A 466 -13.58 -2.39 2.39
CA LEU A 466 -12.59 -3.43 2.13
C LEU A 466 -12.69 -3.94 0.70
N ILE A 467 -13.89 -4.35 0.28
CA ILE A 467 -14.08 -4.98 -1.03
C ILE A 467 -13.84 -3.97 -2.14
N THR A 468 -14.33 -2.74 -2.03
CA THR A 468 -14.09 -1.73 -3.06
C THR A 468 -12.59 -1.46 -3.22
N GLU A 469 -11.85 -1.32 -2.13
CA GLU A 469 -10.42 -1.06 -2.19
C GLU A 469 -9.59 -2.23 -2.76
N ILE A 470 -9.88 -3.49 -2.41
CA ILE A 470 -9.12 -4.62 -2.97
C ILE A 470 -9.41 -4.82 -4.46
N MET A 471 -10.64 -4.53 -4.89
CA MET A 471 -11.04 -4.59 -6.30
C MET A 471 -10.37 -3.45 -7.11
N GLU A 472 -10.29 -2.24 -6.54
CA GLU A 472 -9.55 -1.09 -7.09
C GLU A 472 -8.07 -1.45 -7.26
N ASN A 473 -7.46 -2.03 -6.22
CA ASN A 473 -6.07 -2.47 -6.27
C ASN A 473 -5.82 -3.62 -7.27
N ALA A 474 -6.86 -4.38 -7.64
CA ALA A 474 -6.80 -5.39 -8.68
C ALA A 474 -6.96 -4.82 -10.11
N GLY A 475 -7.35 -3.54 -10.23
CA GLY A 475 -7.48 -2.81 -11.49
C GLY A 475 -8.91 -2.61 -12.01
N ALA A 476 -9.95 -3.02 -11.25
CA ALA A 476 -11.33 -2.84 -11.67
C ALA A 476 -11.82 -1.39 -11.57
N THR A 477 -12.84 -1.05 -12.38
CA THR A 477 -13.65 0.16 -12.21
C THR A 477 -14.81 -0.13 -11.27
N LEU A 478 -15.05 0.71 -10.26
CA LEU A 478 -16.00 0.40 -9.17
C LEU A 478 -17.16 1.39 -9.03
N LEU A 479 -18.33 0.83 -8.74
CA LEU A 479 -19.54 1.53 -8.33
C LEU A 479 -19.98 1.03 -6.94
N SER A 480 -19.81 1.86 -5.93
CA SER A 480 -20.13 1.53 -4.53
C SER A 480 -21.60 1.80 -4.20
N ALA A 481 -22.49 0.94 -4.69
CA ALA A 481 -23.94 1.05 -4.46
C ALA A 481 -24.32 0.90 -2.98
N GLY A 482 -23.67 -0.03 -2.28
CA GLY A 482 -23.93 -0.36 -0.87
C GLY A 482 -25.27 -1.06 -0.65
N ASN A 483 -25.47 -1.55 0.58
CA ASN A 483 -26.62 -2.39 0.96
C ASN A 483 -27.97 -1.66 1.03
N TYR A 484 -28.00 -0.33 0.99
CA TYR A 484 -29.25 0.46 1.06
C TYR A 484 -29.86 0.76 -0.32
N MET A 485 -29.13 0.51 -1.41
CA MET A 485 -29.65 0.72 -2.76
C MET A 485 -30.64 -0.40 -3.10
N SER A 486 -31.88 -0.03 -3.45
CA SER A 486 -32.92 -1.03 -3.71
C SER A 486 -32.59 -1.90 -4.94
N PRO A 487 -33.05 -3.17 -5.00
CA PRO A 487 -32.80 -4.05 -6.14
C PRO A 487 -33.21 -3.46 -7.50
N ALA A 488 -34.28 -2.66 -7.54
CA ALA A 488 -34.72 -1.96 -8.74
C ALA A 488 -33.70 -0.92 -9.20
N LYS A 489 -33.19 -0.08 -8.30
CA LYS A 489 -32.17 0.92 -8.61
C LYS A 489 -30.83 0.29 -8.97
N VAL A 490 -30.44 -0.79 -8.29
CA VAL A 490 -29.26 -1.57 -8.67
C VAL A 490 -29.42 -2.05 -10.11
N THR A 491 -30.57 -2.61 -10.47
CA THR A 491 -30.79 -3.17 -11.80
C THR A 491 -30.82 -2.09 -12.90
N GLU A 492 -31.40 -0.92 -12.62
CA GLU A 492 -31.28 0.25 -13.50
C GLU A 492 -29.80 0.63 -13.72
N ALA A 493 -28.99 0.66 -12.66
CA ALA A 493 -27.57 0.99 -12.74
C ALA A 493 -26.78 -0.07 -13.52
N LEU A 494 -27.08 -1.36 -13.32
CA LEU A 494 -26.47 -2.47 -14.07
C LEU A 494 -26.66 -2.30 -15.58
N ALA A 495 -27.89 -1.98 -16.00
CA ALA A 495 -28.21 -1.77 -17.40
C ALA A 495 -27.63 -0.46 -17.97
N HIS A 496 -27.73 0.64 -17.22
CA HIS A 496 -27.33 1.97 -17.69
C HIS A 496 -25.82 2.13 -17.82
N TYR A 497 -25.05 1.61 -16.85
CA TYR A 497 -23.59 1.71 -16.84
C TYR A 497 -22.90 0.48 -17.43
N HIS A 498 -23.67 -0.48 -17.97
CA HIS A 498 -23.16 -1.73 -18.54
C HIS A 498 -22.20 -2.47 -17.59
N VAL A 499 -22.58 -2.54 -16.31
CA VAL A 499 -21.82 -3.26 -15.29
C VAL A 499 -21.80 -4.75 -15.64
N ASN A 500 -20.60 -5.34 -15.68
CA ASN A 500 -20.43 -6.77 -15.97
C ASN A 500 -20.15 -7.61 -14.72
N VAL A 501 -19.84 -7.00 -13.57
CA VAL A 501 -19.57 -7.72 -12.32
C VAL A 501 -20.45 -7.21 -11.18
N LEU A 502 -21.16 -8.14 -10.52
CA LEU A 502 -21.91 -7.86 -9.28
C LEU A 502 -21.19 -8.48 -8.08
N THR A 503 -20.99 -7.70 -7.01
CA THR A 503 -20.36 -8.20 -5.79
C THR A 503 -21.14 -7.82 -4.53
N GLY A 504 -21.24 -8.74 -3.57
CA GLY A 504 -22.04 -8.56 -2.35
C GLY A 504 -22.00 -9.79 -1.47
N ASP A 505 -22.70 -9.76 -0.33
CA ASP A 505 -23.07 -10.98 0.37
C ASP A 505 -24.15 -11.76 -0.43
N PRO A 506 -24.23 -13.09 -0.26
CA PRO A 506 -25.23 -13.93 -0.93
C PRO A 506 -26.67 -13.41 -0.84
N SER A 507 -27.08 -12.90 0.32
CA SER A 507 -28.45 -12.41 0.53
C SER A 507 -28.78 -11.23 -0.38
N GLN A 508 -27.90 -10.21 -0.43
CA GLN A 508 -28.07 -9.06 -1.33
C GLN A 508 -28.04 -9.47 -2.81
N ILE A 509 -27.11 -10.35 -3.20
CA ILE A 509 -27.01 -10.84 -4.59
C ILE A 509 -28.32 -11.52 -5.01
N ILE A 510 -28.86 -12.41 -4.18
CA ILE A 510 -30.08 -13.16 -4.50
C ILE A 510 -31.29 -12.23 -4.62
N GLN A 511 -31.40 -11.17 -3.81
CA GLN A 511 -32.47 -10.19 -3.95
C GLN A 511 -32.43 -9.45 -5.30
N VAL A 512 -31.24 -9.06 -5.76
CA VAL A 512 -31.05 -8.42 -7.07
C VAL A 512 -31.35 -9.41 -8.19
N VAL A 513 -30.82 -10.62 -8.14
CA VAL A 513 -31.09 -11.66 -9.15
C VAL A 513 -32.58 -12.01 -9.23
N ARG A 514 -33.27 -12.06 -8.08
CA ARG A 514 -34.73 -12.24 -8.05
C ARG A 514 -35.45 -11.08 -8.72
N HIS A 515 -35.02 -9.84 -8.49
CA HIS A 515 -35.60 -8.70 -9.20
C HIS A 515 -35.37 -8.80 -10.72
N ILE A 516 -34.15 -9.14 -11.16
CA ILE A 516 -33.81 -9.37 -12.58
C ILE A 516 -34.72 -10.45 -13.21
N SER A 517 -34.99 -11.52 -12.48
CA SER A 517 -35.88 -12.61 -12.93
C SER A 517 -37.34 -12.16 -13.17
N SER A 518 -37.76 -11.08 -12.52
CA SER A 518 -39.10 -10.49 -12.68
C SER A 518 -39.20 -9.48 -13.82
N LEU A 519 -38.07 -9.05 -14.40
CA LEU A 519 -38.05 -8.12 -15.53
C LEU A 519 -38.55 -8.77 -16.82
N THR A 520 -39.06 -7.92 -17.72
CA THR A 520 -39.41 -8.31 -19.08
C THR A 520 -38.16 -8.80 -19.84
N PRO A 521 -38.31 -9.68 -20.85
CA PRO A 521 -37.16 -10.16 -21.63
C PRO A 521 -36.29 -9.05 -22.21
N ALA A 522 -36.91 -7.96 -22.71
CA ALA A 522 -36.20 -6.81 -23.27
C ALA A 522 -35.42 -5.99 -22.23
N ALA A 523 -35.95 -5.84 -21.01
CA ALA A 523 -35.22 -5.17 -19.94
C ALA A 523 -34.08 -6.05 -19.42
N ARG A 524 -34.30 -7.36 -19.34
CA ARG A 524 -33.29 -8.34 -18.91
C ARG A 524 -32.11 -8.41 -19.89
N SER A 525 -32.35 -8.31 -21.20
CA SER A 525 -31.28 -8.35 -22.21
C SER A 525 -30.30 -7.18 -22.13
N ASN A 526 -30.65 -6.10 -21.43
CA ASN A 526 -29.76 -4.95 -21.21
C ASN A 526 -28.75 -5.20 -20.07
N ILE A 527 -28.91 -6.28 -19.31
CA ILE A 527 -28.02 -6.62 -18.19
C ILE A 527 -26.97 -7.61 -18.68
N GLN A 528 -25.70 -7.22 -18.59
CA GLN A 528 -24.56 -7.96 -19.16
C GLN A 528 -23.62 -8.52 -18.10
N LEU A 529 -24.18 -9.05 -17.01
CA LEU A 529 -23.38 -9.66 -15.95
C LEU A 529 -22.65 -10.90 -16.49
N THR A 530 -21.33 -10.91 -16.37
CA THR A 530 -20.47 -12.05 -16.70
C THR A 530 -19.91 -12.72 -15.46
N LYS A 531 -19.88 -11.99 -14.33
CA LYS A 531 -19.22 -12.44 -13.09
C LYS A 531 -20.01 -12.02 -11.85
N ILE A 532 -20.05 -12.91 -10.86
CA ILE A 532 -20.50 -12.64 -9.49
C ILE A 532 -19.34 -12.91 -8.54
N ILE A 533 -19.10 -12.01 -7.59
CA ILE A 533 -18.10 -12.21 -6.54
C ILE A 533 -18.78 -12.07 -5.18
N TYR A 534 -18.85 -13.15 -4.40
CA TYR A 534 -19.49 -13.14 -3.08
C TYR A 534 -18.51 -13.22 -1.91
N THR A 535 -18.92 -12.71 -0.75
CA THR A 535 -18.12 -12.74 0.48
C THR A 535 -19.00 -12.97 1.71
N SER A 536 -18.38 -13.09 2.89
CA SER A 536 -19.02 -13.19 4.21
C SER A 536 -19.76 -14.50 4.51
N GLU A 537 -20.49 -15.04 3.53
CA GLU A 537 -21.26 -16.28 3.65
C GLU A 537 -21.03 -17.19 2.44
N SER A 538 -21.38 -18.46 2.59
CA SER A 538 -21.36 -19.43 1.49
C SER A 538 -22.61 -19.31 0.63
N LEU A 539 -22.48 -19.38 -0.69
CA LEU A 539 -23.64 -19.63 -1.55
C LEU A 539 -24.03 -21.11 -1.50
N THR A 540 -25.32 -21.39 -1.33
CA THR A 540 -25.84 -22.77 -1.37
C THR A 540 -25.99 -23.26 -2.81
N GLY A 541 -25.99 -24.60 -3.00
CA GLY A 541 -26.25 -25.21 -4.31
C GLY A 541 -27.52 -24.67 -5.01
N PRO A 542 -28.68 -24.58 -4.32
CA PRO A 542 -29.88 -23.96 -4.86
C PRO A 542 -29.73 -22.48 -5.25
N GLN A 543 -29.01 -21.68 -4.46
CA GLN A 543 -28.73 -20.27 -4.80
C GLN A 543 -27.87 -20.16 -6.06
N ILE A 544 -26.84 -20.99 -6.19
CA ILE A 544 -25.99 -21.06 -7.39
C ILE A 544 -26.82 -21.46 -8.62
N ALA A 545 -27.67 -22.47 -8.48
CA ALA A 545 -28.56 -22.92 -9.56
C ALA A 545 -29.55 -21.83 -9.98
N PHE A 546 -30.11 -21.09 -9.02
CA PHE A 546 -30.99 -19.96 -9.29
C PHE A 546 -30.28 -18.83 -10.04
N ILE A 547 -29.08 -18.44 -9.58
CA ILE A 547 -28.23 -17.45 -10.26
C ILE A 547 -28.02 -17.82 -11.72
N ARG A 548 -27.60 -19.07 -11.97
CA ARG A 548 -27.32 -19.55 -13.34
C ARG A 548 -28.57 -19.64 -14.20
N THR A 549 -29.72 -19.97 -13.62
CA THR A 549 -31.00 -20.00 -14.33
C THR A 549 -31.40 -18.61 -14.83
N VAL A 550 -31.12 -17.56 -14.05
CA VAL A 550 -31.52 -16.18 -14.39
C VAL A 550 -30.48 -15.48 -15.28
N LEU A 551 -29.19 -15.67 -15.00
CA LEU A 551 -28.10 -14.92 -15.63
C LEU A 551 -27.29 -15.72 -16.66
N GLY A 552 -27.53 -17.03 -16.81
CA GLY A 552 -26.75 -17.91 -17.66
C GLY A 552 -25.44 -18.38 -17.01
N ASP A 553 -24.43 -18.71 -17.83
CA ASP A 553 -23.15 -19.25 -17.36
C ASP A 553 -22.20 -18.15 -16.85
N VAL A 554 -22.64 -17.43 -15.82
CA VAL A 554 -21.79 -16.45 -15.12
C VAL A 554 -20.73 -17.14 -14.27
N GLN A 555 -19.53 -16.55 -14.24
CA GLN A 555 -18.47 -16.99 -13.34
C GLN A 555 -18.83 -16.58 -11.90
N ILE A 556 -18.74 -17.50 -10.95
CA ILE A 556 -19.02 -17.24 -9.54
C ILE A 556 -17.73 -17.43 -8.75
N CYS A 557 -17.18 -16.34 -8.26
CA CYS A 557 -15.96 -16.27 -7.47
C CYS A 557 -16.27 -15.84 -6.04
N SER A 558 -15.27 -15.95 -5.16
CA SER A 558 -15.43 -15.53 -3.76
C SER A 558 -14.16 -14.94 -3.17
N VAL A 559 -14.30 -14.21 -2.07
CA VAL A 559 -13.18 -13.73 -1.24
C VAL A 559 -13.46 -14.09 0.21
N ILE A 560 -12.46 -14.65 0.89
CA ILE A 560 -12.54 -14.98 2.32
C ILE A 560 -11.63 -14.08 3.15
N GLY A 561 -12.13 -13.73 4.33
CA GLY A 561 -11.43 -12.94 5.33
C GLY A 561 -12.23 -12.83 6.62
N SER A 562 -11.62 -12.25 7.64
CA SER A 562 -12.30 -11.94 8.91
C SER A 562 -11.94 -10.55 9.41
N ALA A 563 -12.57 -10.12 10.51
CA ALA A 563 -12.18 -8.86 11.14
C ALA A 563 -10.74 -8.92 11.67
N GLU A 564 -10.38 -10.03 12.27
CA GLU A 564 -9.05 -10.30 12.77
C GLU A 564 -8.08 -10.44 11.59
N ALA A 565 -8.33 -11.30 10.60
CA ALA A 565 -7.36 -11.65 9.58
C ALA A 565 -7.24 -10.64 8.43
N GLY A 566 -8.28 -9.85 8.17
CA GLY A 566 -8.42 -9.16 6.88
C GLY A 566 -8.69 -10.16 5.75
N PRO A 567 -8.66 -9.74 4.47
CA PRO A 567 -8.76 -10.66 3.35
C PRO A 567 -7.42 -11.38 3.15
N TRP A 568 -7.47 -12.66 2.76
CA TRP A 568 -6.26 -13.45 2.60
C TRP A 568 -6.33 -14.59 1.58
N ALA A 569 -7.51 -14.97 1.10
CA ALA A 569 -7.66 -15.97 0.04
C ALA A 569 -8.89 -15.70 -0.85
N VAL A 570 -8.89 -16.32 -2.03
CA VAL A 570 -9.89 -16.09 -3.08
C VAL A 570 -10.36 -17.39 -3.70
N GLY A 571 -11.65 -17.51 -3.98
CA GLY A 571 -12.23 -18.65 -4.68
C GLY A 571 -12.40 -18.34 -6.16
N ASN A 572 -11.80 -19.17 -7.03
CA ASN A 572 -12.05 -19.15 -8.46
C ASN A 572 -12.19 -20.59 -8.99
N PRO A 573 -13.40 -21.04 -9.32
CA PRO A 573 -13.64 -22.39 -9.85
C PRO A 573 -12.87 -22.70 -11.14
N ALA A 574 -12.40 -21.69 -11.89
CA ALA A 574 -11.54 -21.91 -13.05
C ALA A 574 -10.14 -22.43 -12.67
N LEU A 575 -9.68 -22.20 -11.44
CA LEU A 575 -8.40 -22.68 -10.91
C LEU A 575 -8.53 -24.05 -10.24
N THR A 576 -9.61 -24.24 -9.47
CA THR A 576 -9.78 -25.40 -8.58
C THR A 576 -10.72 -26.46 -9.14
N GLY A 577 -11.45 -26.14 -10.21
CA GLY A 577 -12.54 -26.94 -10.77
C GLY A 577 -13.91 -26.48 -10.27
N ARG A 578 -14.97 -26.76 -11.03
CA ARG A 578 -16.35 -26.58 -10.55
C ARG A 578 -16.67 -27.73 -9.59
N GLY A 579 -16.83 -27.43 -8.29
CA GLY A 579 -17.31 -28.40 -7.31
C GLY A 579 -18.70 -28.95 -7.67
N SER A 580 -19.05 -30.12 -7.13
CA SER A 580 -20.41 -30.66 -7.28
C SER A 580 -21.41 -29.72 -6.62
N LEU A 581 -22.62 -29.57 -7.19
CA LEU A 581 -23.71 -28.82 -6.55
C LEU A 581 -24.16 -29.41 -5.20
N THR A 582 -23.70 -30.63 -4.91
CA THR A 582 -23.94 -31.36 -3.65
C THR A 582 -22.76 -31.29 -2.68
N ASP A 583 -21.60 -30.79 -3.12
CA ASP A 583 -20.41 -30.65 -2.27
C ASP A 583 -20.54 -29.35 -1.48
N THR A 584 -20.52 -29.45 -0.15
CA THR A 584 -20.62 -28.30 0.75
C THR A 584 -19.28 -27.62 0.99
N SER A 585 -18.20 -28.14 0.42
CA SER A 585 -16.86 -27.58 0.57
C SER A 585 -16.58 -26.47 -0.46
N MET A 586 -15.71 -25.53 -0.07
CA MET A 586 -15.28 -24.42 -0.91
C MET A 586 -13.77 -24.36 -0.97
N ASP A 587 -13.24 -24.22 -2.19
CA ASP A 587 -11.81 -24.10 -2.42
C ASP A 587 -11.38 -22.64 -2.54
N PHE A 588 -10.37 -22.26 -1.76
CA PHE A 588 -9.76 -20.94 -1.77
C PHE A 588 -8.27 -21.03 -2.08
N VAL A 589 -7.82 -20.23 -3.03
CA VAL A 589 -6.41 -20.06 -3.36
C VAL A 589 -5.83 -18.93 -2.50
N PHE A 590 -4.70 -19.19 -1.86
CA PHE A 590 -3.95 -18.20 -1.07
C PHE A 590 -2.46 -18.22 -1.41
N ASP A 591 -1.79 -17.13 -1.07
CA ASP A 591 -0.36 -16.93 -1.29
C ASP A 591 0.43 -17.18 0.00
N THR A 592 1.29 -18.20 -0.02
CA THR A 592 2.09 -18.65 1.12
C THR A 592 3.13 -17.62 1.58
N ARG A 593 3.43 -16.63 0.74
CA ARG A 593 4.28 -15.48 1.13
C ARG A 593 3.53 -14.52 2.06
N ASN A 594 2.20 -14.50 2.03
CA ASN A 594 1.37 -13.57 2.79
C ASN A 594 0.81 -14.18 4.08
N VAL A 595 0.59 -15.49 4.09
CA VAL A 595 -0.05 -16.20 5.19
C VAL A 595 0.47 -17.64 5.26
N ILE A 596 0.69 -18.12 6.48
CA ILE A 596 0.98 -19.53 6.75
C ILE A 596 -0.30 -20.16 7.30
N ILE A 597 -0.72 -21.27 6.71
CA ILE A 597 -1.87 -22.06 7.17
C ILE A 597 -1.37 -23.40 7.68
N GLU A 598 -1.77 -23.76 8.89
CA GLU A 598 -1.60 -25.09 9.49
C GLU A 598 -2.98 -25.75 9.59
N ILE A 599 -3.08 -27.03 9.27
CA ILE A 599 -4.25 -27.84 9.59
C ILE A 599 -3.88 -28.72 10.78
N LEU A 600 -4.54 -28.54 11.92
CA LEU A 600 -4.25 -29.33 13.13
C LEU A 600 -5.36 -30.36 13.38
N PRO A 601 -5.09 -31.46 14.10
CA PRO A 601 -6.13 -32.38 14.56
C PRO A 601 -7.22 -31.64 15.35
N LEU A 602 -8.46 -32.09 15.26
CA LEU A 602 -9.60 -31.51 15.98
C LEU A 602 -9.45 -31.56 17.52
N THR A 603 -8.61 -32.47 18.02
CA THR A 603 -8.22 -32.58 19.45
C THR A 603 -7.30 -31.44 19.90
N ALA A 604 -6.77 -30.64 18.97
CA ALA A 604 -5.97 -29.45 19.30
C ALA A 604 -6.76 -28.37 20.06
N LEU A 605 -8.09 -28.47 20.05
CA LEU A 605 -9.00 -27.59 20.78
C LEU A 605 -9.31 -28.11 22.20
N ASP A 606 -8.90 -29.33 22.54
CA ASP A 606 -9.19 -29.93 23.84
C ASP A 606 -8.35 -29.26 24.94
N GLU A 607 -8.97 -28.98 26.08
CA GLU A 607 -8.27 -28.37 27.23
C GLU A 607 -7.12 -29.27 27.70
N GLY A 608 -5.92 -28.72 27.81
CA GLY A 608 -4.74 -29.41 28.32
C GLY A 608 -3.86 -30.09 27.25
N CYS A 609 -4.17 -29.97 25.96
CA CYS A 609 -3.30 -30.48 24.89
C CYS A 609 -1.93 -29.75 24.89
N PRO A 610 -0.80 -30.43 25.11
CA PRO A 610 0.50 -29.78 25.16
C PRO A 610 0.95 -29.32 23.75
N ALA A 611 1.46 -28.09 23.64
CA ALA A 611 1.88 -27.50 22.36
C ALA A 611 2.93 -28.34 21.59
N SER A 612 3.74 -29.14 22.30
CA SER A 612 4.74 -30.04 21.73
C SER A 612 4.15 -31.27 21.03
N ALA A 613 2.87 -31.58 21.21
CA ALA A 613 2.17 -32.71 20.58
C ALA A 613 1.37 -32.31 19.33
N LEU A 614 1.36 -31.02 18.97
CA LEU A 614 0.56 -30.49 17.87
C LEU A 614 1.39 -30.37 16.60
N HIS A 615 1.34 -31.42 15.77
CA HIS A 615 1.90 -31.40 14.43
C HIS A 615 0.81 -31.14 13.38
N PRO A 616 1.11 -30.33 12.34
CA PRO A 616 0.21 -30.18 11.21
C PRO A 616 -0.09 -31.52 10.55
N LEU A 617 -1.36 -31.73 10.20
CA LEU A 617 -1.83 -32.86 9.43
C LEU A 617 -1.23 -32.81 8.00
N PRO A 618 -1.01 -33.97 7.36
CA PRO A 618 -0.63 -34.06 5.95
C PRO A 618 -1.61 -33.34 5.02
N LEU A 619 -1.14 -33.01 3.81
CA LEU A 619 -2.00 -32.46 2.76
C LEU A 619 -3.17 -33.42 2.46
N GLY A 620 -4.36 -32.85 2.28
CA GLY A 620 -5.61 -33.56 2.05
C GLY A 620 -6.35 -34.03 3.30
N GLU A 621 -5.70 -34.09 4.46
CA GLU A 621 -6.36 -34.44 5.71
C GLU A 621 -7.13 -33.25 6.30
N SER A 622 -8.31 -33.53 6.86
CA SER A 622 -9.21 -32.51 7.39
C SER A 622 -8.97 -32.28 8.88
N GLY A 623 -8.91 -31.01 9.27
CA GLY A 623 -8.69 -30.60 10.66
C GLY A 623 -9.03 -29.14 10.88
N ILE A 624 -8.68 -28.61 12.06
CA ILE A 624 -8.92 -27.20 12.39
C ILE A 624 -7.91 -26.30 11.66
N ILE A 625 -8.40 -25.24 11.05
CA ILE A 625 -7.59 -24.24 10.34
C ILE A 625 -6.97 -23.29 11.37
N VAL A 626 -5.64 -23.18 11.30
CA VAL A 626 -4.83 -22.28 12.12
C VAL A 626 -4.03 -21.36 11.21
N GLN A 627 -4.12 -20.07 11.47
CA GLN A 627 -3.61 -19.02 10.58
C GLN A 627 -2.49 -18.20 11.26
N THR A 628 -1.40 -17.96 10.52
CA THR A 628 -0.36 -16.98 10.87
C THR A 628 -0.22 -15.95 9.75
N SER A 629 -0.50 -14.67 10.05
CA SER A 629 -0.37 -13.58 9.08
C SER A 629 1.08 -13.11 8.96
N LEU A 630 1.59 -13.04 7.72
CA LEU A 630 2.91 -12.50 7.41
C LEU A 630 2.89 -11.01 7.03
N GLN A 631 1.74 -10.36 7.12
CA GLN A 631 1.53 -8.98 6.62
C GLN A 631 1.39 -7.94 7.73
N ARG A 632 1.48 -8.37 8.99
CA ARG A 632 1.26 -7.53 10.17
C ARG A 632 2.36 -7.72 11.17
N LEU A 633 2.80 -6.63 11.78
CA LEU A 633 3.84 -6.65 12.79
C LEU A 633 3.39 -5.99 14.09
N ARG A 634 2.48 -5.00 14.04
CA ARG A 634 2.01 -4.37 15.29
C ARG A 634 1.10 -5.28 16.10
N ASN A 635 0.03 -5.76 15.47
CA ASN A 635 -0.95 -6.67 16.07
C ASN A 635 -1.05 -7.94 15.20
N PRO A 636 0.00 -8.78 15.16
CA PRO A 636 0.02 -9.96 14.31
C PRO A 636 -0.93 -11.04 14.85
N LEU A 637 -1.52 -11.82 13.95
CA LEU A 637 -2.15 -13.10 14.27
C LEU A 637 -1.13 -14.21 14.02
N VAL A 638 -0.74 -14.90 15.08
CA VAL A 638 0.24 -15.99 15.05
C VAL A 638 -0.43 -17.22 15.65
N ARG A 639 -0.51 -18.28 14.85
CA ARG A 639 -1.25 -19.51 15.15
C ARG A 639 -2.66 -19.26 15.69
N TYR A 640 -3.37 -18.35 15.04
CA TYR A 640 -4.75 -18.01 15.36
C TYR A 640 -5.70 -19.12 14.90
N ILE A 641 -6.50 -19.63 15.82
CA ILE A 641 -7.55 -20.62 15.53
C ILE A 641 -8.72 -19.89 14.88
N THR A 642 -9.04 -20.22 13.63
CA THR A 642 -10.13 -19.52 12.90
C THR A 642 -11.52 -20.03 13.33
N GLY A 643 -11.58 -21.25 13.87
CA GLY A 643 -12.82 -21.97 14.16
C GLY A 643 -13.34 -22.79 12.97
N ASP A 644 -12.70 -22.67 11.81
CA ASP A 644 -13.08 -23.34 10.58
C ASP A 644 -12.33 -24.66 10.41
N VAL A 645 -13.00 -25.64 9.81
CA VAL A 645 -12.47 -26.97 9.49
C VAL A 645 -12.20 -27.06 8.00
N GLY A 646 -11.06 -27.63 7.63
CA GLY A 646 -10.69 -27.81 6.24
C GLY A 646 -9.41 -28.62 6.06
N SER A 647 -8.93 -28.65 4.82
CA SER A 647 -7.72 -29.38 4.40
C SER A 647 -6.90 -28.56 3.41
N LEU A 648 -5.58 -28.77 3.39
CA LEU A 648 -4.67 -28.11 2.44
C LEU A 648 -4.37 -29.00 1.25
N HIS A 649 -4.31 -28.41 0.06
CA HIS A 649 -4.07 -29.09 -1.21
C HIS A 649 -3.07 -28.31 -2.07
N PRO A 650 -2.28 -28.99 -2.91
CA PRO A 650 -1.49 -28.32 -3.93
C PRO A 650 -2.39 -27.64 -4.96
N LEU A 651 -1.86 -26.63 -5.65
CA LEU A 651 -2.56 -26.01 -6.77
C LEU A 651 -2.77 -27.05 -7.90
N PRO A 652 -4.00 -27.23 -8.41
CA PRO A 652 -4.25 -28.21 -9.48
C PRO A 652 -3.50 -27.91 -10.76
N ALA A 653 -3.10 -28.94 -11.51
CA ALA A 653 -2.36 -28.78 -12.76
C ALA A 653 -3.12 -27.93 -13.80
N SER A 654 -4.46 -27.98 -13.81
CA SER A 654 -5.34 -27.17 -14.67
C SER A 654 -5.14 -25.66 -14.49
N ALA A 655 -4.76 -25.21 -13.28
CA ALA A 655 -4.50 -23.82 -12.97
C ALA A 655 -3.28 -23.25 -13.73
N SER A 656 -2.41 -24.10 -14.28
CA SER A 656 -1.21 -23.69 -15.02
C SER A 656 -1.52 -22.83 -16.26
N SER A 657 -2.73 -22.96 -16.82
CA SER A 657 -3.23 -22.15 -17.94
C SER A 657 -3.53 -20.69 -17.57
N ILE A 658 -3.75 -20.42 -16.28
CA ILE A 658 -4.12 -19.11 -15.74
C ILE A 658 -2.97 -18.51 -14.96
N ILE A 659 -2.31 -19.31 -14.11
CA ILE A 659 -1.26 -18.85 -13.20
C ILE A 659 0.13 -18.94 -13.87
N PRO A 660 0.88 -17.82 -13.93
CA PRO A 660 2.26 -17.80 -14.40
C PRO A 660 3.16 -18.77 -13.62
N GLU A 661 4.10 -19.43 -14.29
CA GLU A 661 4.98 -20.44 -13.72
C GLU A 661 5.72 -19.97 -12.46
N ALA A 662 6.26 -18.75 -12.49
CA ALA A 662 7.00 -18.14 -11.38
C ALA A 662 6.17 -17.97 -10.09
N GLU A 663 4.84 -17.93 -10.19
CA GLU A 663 3.95 -17.71 -9.04
C GLU A 663 3.40 -19.02 -8.45
N ARG A 664 3.41 -20.13 -9.21
CA ARG A 664 2.74 -21.39 -8.82
C ARG A 664 3.27 -21.99 -7.53
N ALA A 665 4.58 -21.88 -7.28
CA ALA A 665 5.21 -22.41 -6.08
C ALA A 665 4.76 -21.71 -4.79
N TYR A 666 4.17 -20.52 -4.90
CA TYR A 666 3.70 -19.72 -3.78
C TYR A 666 2.19 -19.82 -3.56
N LEU A 667 1.45 -20.53 -4.42
CA LEU A 667 0.00 -20.66 -4.28
C LEU A 667 -0.37 -22.05 -3.78
N GLN A 668 -1.30 -22.09 -2.83
CA GLN A 668 -1.89 -23.31 -2.30
C GLN A 668 -3.41 -23.19 -2.23
N VAL A 669 -4.09 -24.34 -2.19
CA VAL A 669 -5.54 -24.42 -2.07
C VAL A 669 -5.89 -24.83 -0.65
N LEU A 670 -6.74 -24.04 0.00
CA LEU A 670 -7.47 -24.43 1.20
C LEU A 670 -8.86 -24.89 0.79
N ARG A 671 -9.21 -26.14 1.11
CA ARG A 671 -10.58 -26.64 1.02
C ARG A 671 -11.26 -26.46 2.36
N LEU A 672 -12.18 -25.50 2.43
CA LEU A 672 -13.00 -25.18 3.60
C LEU A 672 -14.25 -26.06 3.61
N THR A 673 -14.47 -26.83 4.68
CA THR A 673 -15.66 -27.70 4.84
C THR A 673 -16.74 -27.09 5.73
N GLY A 674 -16.46 -25.95 6.36
CA GLY A 674 -17.36 -25.23 7.27
C GLY A 674 -16.76 -25.09 8.67
N ARG A 675 -17.56 -24.68 9.65
CA ARG A 675 -17.15 -24.52 11.05
C ARG A 675 -17.09 -25.86 11.81
N ASP A 676 -16.37 -25.88 12.92
CA ASP A 676 -16.47 -26.99 13.86
C ASP A 676 -17.85 -27.01 14.54
N ARG A 677 -18.71 -27.89 14.02
CA ARG A 677 -20.10 -28.06 14.45
C ARG A 677 -20.23 -28.63 15.86
N ARG A 678 -19.15 -29.09 16.49
CA ARG A 678 -19.17 -29.52 17.90
C ARG A 678 -19.44 -28.35 18.84
N PHE A 679 -19.11 -27.12 18.42
CA PHE A 679 -19.09 -25.94 19.30
C PHE A 679 -19.92 -24.74 18.79
N SER A 680 -20.41 -24.78 17.54
CA SER A 680 -21.17 -23.66 16.96
C SER A 680 -22.12 -24.07 15.83
N PHE A 681 -23.03 -23.16 15.47
CA PHE A 681 -23.90 -23.24 14.28
C PHE A 681 -24.08 -21.85 13.64
N ASP A 682 -24.54 -21.83 12.39
CA ASP A 682 -24.69 -20.60 11.59
C ASP A 682 -26.15 -20.30 11.32
N TRP A 683 -26.53 -19.02 11.44
CA TRP A 683 -27.85 -18.55 10.99
C TRP A 683 -27.77 -17.11 10.47
N TYR A 684 -28.28 -16.88 9.26
CA TYR A 684 -28.35 -15.56 8.62
C TYR A 684 -27.01 -14.79 8.64
N GLY A 685 -25.91 -15.48 8.31
CA GLY A 685 -24.56 -14.90 8.31
C GLY A 685 -23.90 -14.73 9.65
N ASN A 686 -24.61 -15.06 10.73
CA ASN A 686 -24.12 -14.92 12.09
C ASN A 686 -23.69 -16.29 12.66
N TYR A 687 -22.50 -16.28 13.26
CA TYR A 687 -21.89 -17.44 13.92
C TYR A 687 -22.33 -17.48 15.40
N LEU A 688 -22.99 -18.55 15.82
CA LEU A 688 -23.55 -18.70 17.15
C LEU A 688 -22.85 -19.83 17.91
N GLU A 689 -22.07 -19.48 18.93
CA GLU A 689 -21.38 -20.44 19.80
C GLU A 689 -22.33 -21.04 20.85
N PHE A 690 -22.32 -22.38 20.99
CA PHE A 690 -23.24 -23.08 21.90
C PHE A 690 -23.09 -22.64 23.36
N ASP A 691 -21.86 -22.39 23.83
CA ASP A 691 -21.61 -21.98 25.22
C ASP A 691 -22.13 -20.57 25.52
N THR A 692 -22.00 -19.66 24.56
CA THR A 692 -22.51 -18.28 24.70
C THR A 692 -24.05 -18.28 24.69
N MET A 693 -24.66 -19.06 23.79
CA MET A 693 -26.12 -19.25 23.78
C MET A 693 -26.60 -19.90 25.08
N LYS A 694 -25.94 -20.96 25.55
CA LYS A 694 -26.29 -21.64 26.80
C LYS A 694 -26.19 -20.67 27.99
N SER A 695 -25.14 -19.85 28.03
CA SER A 695 -24.96 -18.82 29.06
C SER A 695 -26.08 -17.79 29.05
N LEU A 696 -26.55 -17.34 27.88
CA LEU A 696 -27.73 -16.49 27.77
C LEU A 696 -28.99 -17.20 28.27
N MET A 697 -29.21 -18.44 27.83
CA MET A 697 -30.41 -19.22 28.18
C MET A 697 -30.46 -19.59 29.68
N GLN A 698 -29.30 -19.59 30.35
CA GLN A 698 -29.17 -19.87 31.79
C GLN A 698 -29.11 -18.60 32.64
N ALA A 699 -29.16 -17.41 32.06
CA ALA A 699 -29.14 -16.16 32.81
C ALA A 699 -30.41 -16.02 33.67
N ASP A 700 -30.25 -15.79 34.98
CA ASP A 700 -31.34 -15.77 35.95
C ASP A 700 -32.46 -14.79 35.57
N GLU A 701 -32.09 -13.63 35.02
CA GLU A 701 -33.04 -12.61 34.60
C GLU A 701 -33.92 -13.05 33.40
N CYS A 702 -33.48 -14.06 32.64
CA CYS A 702 -34.27 -14.61 31.55
C CYS A 702 -35.38 -15.54 32.05
N GLY A 703 -35.27 -16.09 33.27
CA GLY A 703 -36.33 -16.89 33.88
C GLY A 703 -36.70 -18.15 33.09
N ILE A 704 -35.77 -18.73 32.33
CA ILE A 704 -36.02 -19.89 31.47
C ILE A 704 -35.94 -21.18 32.30
N LEU A 705 -36.98 -22.01 32.21
CA LEU A 705 -37.04 -23.35 32.81
C LEU A 705 -36.54 -24.42 31.83
N HIS A 706 -37.00 -24.35 30.57
CA HIS A 706 -36.55 -25.20 29.47
C HIS A 706 -36.45 -24.39 28.19
N TRP A 707 -35.52 -24.77 27.31
CA TRP A 707 -35.33 -24.14 26.02
C TRP A 707 -34.92 -25.16 24.97
N GLN A 708 -35.19 -24.82 23.71
CA GLN A 708 -34.78 -25.58 22.54
C GLN A 708 -34.62 -24.64 21.35
N VAL A 709 -33.56 -24.83 20.59
CA VAL A 709 -33.31 -24.12 19.34
C VAL A 709 -33.39 -25.12 18.20
N VAL A 710 -34.19 -24.79 17.18
CA VAL A 710 -34.40 -25.61 15.99
C VAL A 710 -33.93 -24.82 14.78
N LEU A 711 -32.89 -25.30 14.12
CA LEU A 711 -32.34 -24.72 12.91
C LEU A 711 -32.93 -25.43 11.68
N GLY A 712 -33.52 -24.66 10.78
CA GLY A 712 -34.13 -25.15 9.54
C GLY A 712 -35.57 -25.64 9.70
N GLN A 713 -36.29 -25.63 8.58
CA GLN A 713 -37.59 -26.28 8.42
C GLN A 713 -37.51 -27.34 7.32
N PRO A 714 -38.24 -28.46 7.43
CA PRO A 714 -38.35 -29.41 6.34
C PRO A 714 -38.84 -28.71 5.07
N ASN A 715 -38.11 -28.88 3.96
CA ASN A 715 -38.47 -28.41 2.61
C ASN A 715 -38.46 -26.88 2.36
N SER A 716 -37.81 -26.08 3.22
CA SER A 716 -37.59 -24.64 2.95
C SER A 716 -36.25 -24.40 2.21
N PRO A 717 -36.21 -23.59 1.14
CA PRO A 717 -34.95 -23.18 0.49
C PRO A 717 -34.16 -22.15 1.31
N VAL A 718 -34.72 -21.67 2.42
CA VAL A 718 -34.11 -20.68 3.32
C VAL A 718 -34.07 -21.22 4.75
N THR A 719 -32.93 -21.10 5.41
CA THR A 719 -32.72 -21.57 6.78
C THR A 719 -33.45 -20.70 7.80
N THR A 720 -34.42 -21.26 8.51
CA THR A 720 -35.16 -20.59 9.60
C THR A 720 -34.54 -20.88 10.97
N LEU A 721 -34.77 -20.03 11.96
CA LEU A 721 -34.37 -20.26 13.35
C LEU A 721 -35.60 -20.18 14.26
N GLU A 722 -35.95 -21.29 14.89
CA GLU A 722 -37.03 -21.36 15.87
C GLU A 722 -36.45 -21.53 17.29
N VAL A 723 -36.81 -20.62 18.19
CA VAL A 723 -36.42 -20.65 19.61
C VAL A 723 -37.68 -20.95 20.42
N ARG A 724 -37.70 -22.10 21.07
CA ARG A 724 -38.77 -22.52 21.98
C ARG A 724 -38.32 -22.31 23.42
N VAL A 725 -39.14 -21.63 24.22
CA VAL A 725 -38.84 -21.37 25.63
C VAL A 725 -40.04 -21.66 26.51
N LEU A 726 -39.79 -22.30 27.64
CA LEU A 726 -40.72 -22.39 28.76
C LEU A 726 -40.15 -21.53 29.88
N ARG A 727 -40.86 -20.46 30.27
CA ARG A 727 -40.41 -19.49 31.27
C ARG A 727 -41.17 -19.61 32.58
N ALA A 728 -40.52 -19.23 33.66
CA ALA A 728 -41.15 -19.06 34.96
C ALA A 728 -42.18 -17.92 34.92
N PRO A 729 -43.21 -17.95 35.79
CA PRO A 729 -44.18 -16.87 35.89
C PRO A 729 -43.50 -15.51 36.16
N PRO A 730 -44.10 -14.38 35.71
CA PRO A 730 -43.56 -13.05 35.96
C PRO A 730 -43.34 -12.78 37.45
N ARG A 731 -42.13 -12.37 37.83
CA ARG A 731 -41.77 -11.96 39.19
C ARG A 731 -40.63 -10.95 39.17
N VAL A 732 -40.41 -10.26 40.29
CA VAL A 732 -39.33 -9.29 40.46
C VAL A 732 -37.98 -9.93 40.12
N GLY A 733 -37.21 -9.29 39.24
CA GLY A 733 -35.90 -9.76 38.77
C GLY A 733 -35.93 -10.57 37.46
N ILE A 734 -37.10 -10.98 36.97
CA ILE A 734 -37.25 -11.64 35.66
C ILE A 734 -37.73 -10.61 34.62
N LEU A 735 -37.10 -10.62 33.43
CA LEU A 735 -37.46 -9.76 32.30
C LEU A 735 -38.90 -10.03 31.85
N SER A 736 -39.64 -8.99 31.45
CA SER A 736 -40.94 -9.16 30.76
C SER A 736 -40.75 -9.94 29.44
N ASP A 737 -41.83 -10.51 28.89
CA ASP A 737 -41.75 -11.21 27.60
C ASP A 737 -41.27 -10.30 26.47
N GLU A 738 -41.65 -9.02 26.49
CA GLU A 738 -41.18 -8.01 25.53
C GLU A 738 -39.67 -7.74 25.67
N GLN A 739 -39.18 -7.55 26.91
CA GLN A 739 -37.77 -7.32 27.18
C GLN A 739 -36.92 -8.54 26.84
N PHE A 740 -37.42 -9.74 27.14
CA PHE A 740 -36.80 -11.01 26.80
C PHE A 740 -36.74 -11.22 25.29
N THR A 741 -37.85 -10.97 24.59
CA THR A 741 -37.91 -11.03 23.11
C THR A 741 -36.90 -10.08 22.49
N LYS A 742 -36.84 -8.82 22.96
CA LYS A 742 -35.83 -7.85 22.50
C LYS A 742 -34.40 -8.34 22.73
N ARG A 743 -34.14 -9.00 23.87
CA ARG A 743 -32.81 -9.55 24.19
C ARG A 743 -32.45 -10.72 23.26
N LEU A 744 -33.39 -11.62 22.97
CA LEU A 744 -33.18 -12.69 21.99
C LEU A 744 -32.99 -12.15 20.58
N HIS A 745 -33.80 -11.17 20.16
CA HIS A 745 -33.61 -10.49 18.87
C HIS A 745 -32.22 -9.86 18.77
N THR A 746 -31.74 -9.23 19.84
CA THR A 746 -30.38 -8.68 19.86
C THR A 746 -29.30 -9.78 19.85
N PHE A 747 -29.54 -10.92 20.49
CA PHE A 747 -28.58 -12.03 20.52
C PHE A 747 -28.45 -12.71 19.15
N PHE A 748 -29.58 -13.00 18.51
CA PHE A 748 -29.63 -13.64 17.20
C PHE A 748 -29.49 -12.65 16.02
N ASP A 749 -29.32 -11.36 16.29
CA ASP A 749 -29.24 -10.28 15.29
C ASP A 749 -30.46 -10.28 14.34
N VAL A 750 -31.64 -10.32 14.97
CA VAL A 750 -32.92 -10.24 14.28
C VAL A 750 -33.21 -8.78 13.93
N SER A 751 -33.39 -8.54 12.64
CA SER A 751 -33.62 -7.24 12.00
C SER A 751 -34.83 -7.33 11.08
N SER A 752 -35.31 -6.19 10.59
CA SER A 752 -36.44 -6.13 9.64
C SER A 752 -36.24 -7.02 8.41
N GLU A 753 -34.99 -7.25 8.01
CA GLU A 753 -34.61 -8.03 6.84
C GLU A 753 -34.74 -9.54 7.05
N ASN A 754 -34.62 -10.04 8.29
CA ASN A 754 -34.62 -11.48 8.61
C ASN A 754 -35.68 -11.89 9.63
N GLU A 755 -36.50 -10.95 10.12
CA GLU A 755 -37.53 -11.21 11.11
C GLU A 755 -38.49 -12.33 10.68
N ALA A 756 -38.82 -12.41 9.39
CA ALA A 756 -39.67 -13.46 8.84
C ALA A 756 -39.07 -14.88 8.92
N LEU A 757 -37.75 -15.01 9.14
CA LEU A 757 -37.02 -16.27 9.26
C LEU A 757 -36.77 -16.68 10.72
N PHE A 758 -37.04 -15.78 11.68
CA PHE A 758 -36.91 -16.02 13.10
C PHE A 758 -38.27 -16.27 13.74
N LYS A 759 -38.35 -17.25 14.65
CA LYS A 759 -39.59 -17.55 15.36
C LYS A 759 -39.31 -17.82 16.84
N LEU A 760 -39.90 -17.01 17.70
CA LEU A 760 -39.90 -17.23 19.16
C LEU A 760 -41.23 -17.85 19.58
N VAL A 761 -41.17 -18.99 20.29
CA VAL A 761 -42.34 -19.72 20.78
C VAL A 761 -42.28 -19.84 22.30
N PHE A 762 -43.24 -19.22 22.98
CA PHE A 762 -43.47 -19.42 24.41
C PHE A 762 -44.34 -20.65 24.63
N LEU A 763 -43.78 -21.67 25.24
CA LEU A 763 -44.47 -22.91 25.58
C LEU A 763 -45.07 -22.82 26.99
N LYS A 764 -46.20 -23.52 27.18
CA LYS A 764 -46.90 -23.62 28.48
C LYS A 764 -46.44 -24.81 29.30
N ASP A 765 -45.89 -25.83 28.64
CA ASP A 765 -45.46 -27.09 29.21
C ASP A 765 -44.30 -27.69 28.40
N VAL A 766 -43.88 -28.90 28.77
CA VAL A 766 -42.75 -29.58 28.16
C VAL A 766 -43.09 -30.37 26.88
N ASP A 767 -44.36 -30.44 26.46
CA ASP A 767 -44.80 -31.29 25.34
C ASP A 767 -44.53 -30.64 23.98
N GLY A 768 -44.37 -29.31 23.96
CA GLY A 768 -43.91 -28.59 22.76
C GLY A 768 -42.42 -28.77 22.42
N PHE A 769 -41.64 -29.48 23.25
CA PHE A 769 -40.23 -29.74 22.99
C PHE A 769 -39.99 -31.11 22.35
N GLU A 770 -39.07 -31.16 21.39
CA GLU A 770 -38.57 -32.42 20.86
C GLU A 770 -37.60 -33.10 21.83
N ARG A 771 -37.79 -34.41 22.01
CA ARG A 771 -37.09 -35.22 23.02
C ARG A 771 -36.25 -36.30 22.36
N SER A 772 -35.14 -36.68 22.99
CA SER A 772 -34.28 -37.76 22.52
C SER A 772 -35.03 -39.09 22.49
N SER A 773 -34.75 -39.91 21.48
CA SER A 773 -35.43 -41.20 21.25
C SER A 773 -35.21 -42.21 22.37
N THR A 774 -34.05 -42.17 23.02
CA THR A 774 -33.66 -43.12 24.08
C THR A 774 -34.06 -42.66 25.47
N GLY A 775 -33.60 -41.47 25.86
CA GLY A 775 -33.75 -40.96 27.23
C GLY A 775 -34.96 -40.05 27.45
N ARG A 776 -35.74 -39.74 26.40
CA ARG A 776 -36.82 -38.75 26.42
C ARG A 776 -36.40 -37.38 27.01
N LYS A 777 -35.12 -37.03 26.90
CA LYS A 777 -34.58 -35.75 27.37
C LYS A 777 -34.84 -34.68 26.32
N ILE A 778 -35.21 -33.47 26.74
CA ILE A 778 -35.32 -32.32 25.82
C ILE A 778 -33.96 -32.11 25.15
N VAL A 779 -33.95 -32.09 23.82
CA VAL A 779 -32.75 -31.83 23.04
C VAL A 779 -32.64 -30.32 22.84
N ASN A 780 -31.66 -29.69 23.45
CA ASN A 780 -31.57 -28.23 23.46
C ASN A 780 -31.26 -27.61 22.08
N PHE A 781 -30.62 -28.35 21.17
CA PHE A 781 -30.34 -27.89 19.81
C PHE A 781 -30.65 -28.99 18.79
N ILE A 782 -31.39 -28.64 17.74
CA ILE A 782 -31.78 -29.54 16.66
C ILE A 782 -31.39 -28.90 15.34
N ASP A 783 -30.52 -29.56 14.60
CA ASP A 783 -30.15 -29.18 13.24
C ASP A 783 -30.98 -29.99 12.24
N ARG A 784 -31.76 -29.31 11.40
CA ARG A 784 -32.53 -29.91 10.30
C ARG A 784 -32.01 -29.50 8.93
N VAL A 785 -30.93 -28.73 8.89
CA VAL A 785 -30.27 -28.29 7.65
C VAL A 785 -29.32 -29.38 7.14
N HIS A 786 -28.81 -30.22 8.05
CA HIS A 786 -27.78 -31.22 7.79
C HIS A 786 -28.20 -32.65 8.13
#